data_AF-A0A6M0FRA5-F1
#
_entry.id   AF-A0A6M0FRA5-F1
#
_cell.length_a   1.000
_cell.length_b   1.000
_cell.length_c   1.000
_cell.angle_alpha   90.00
_cell.angle_beta   90.00
_cell.angle_gamma   90.00
#
_symmetry.space_group_name_H-M   'P 1'
#
loop_
_entity.id
_entity.type
_entity.pdbx_description
1 polymer ?
#
loop_
_entity_poly.entity_id
_entity_poly.type
_entity_poly.pdbx_seq_one_letter_code
_entity_poly.pdbx_strand_id
1 'polypeptide(L)'
;MKPRISRRNPYVIGRPIDETDLFFGRESLFEFIKDNLRNNQQVILLHGQRRIGKSSILRQIPEKVNLDNEFVFVLSDFQHQSQWSLHEVVHGLANEIVEKLIDKKLIDNRDAIDLPFLENLELDLKQNGVKFREFLEQVYEKLDDKKLVLLLDEFDVLEGKNYQSEFEDFFRYLKSIISYEERLFIIPVVGRRLDNMPKLHNNLFNKVPQLRIGLLDSFSTERLIKNPVGESLEYHKDAVEEIKKLSECHPYFTQGICSALFTQARDNSKTEILPEDVNQVIDSTIELLEPGLIWFRDGLPTLERIVFSAAATAHKSPRQNPLELLKDFGVDIEHENLYQASQNLIENKFLDEDGYKVTIKFVRYWLVQYYPLESSIWEFEELESDASDYYKKANIWRERGKTEDELYHYNKVLELNPNHFSALFRLAELHLIREEFLKASELYERGYKVNPERAKDEYIESLLGAIKLHLEDRKFQEASELYERFCGVNPEGAENEYINLFMGLANSHMNNQEFQEAFKLYERAYKINPETVKDEYIESLLGYGDHLIKNLTTKGVLTDLMTKTDLADFDYIINQAKGPFEKVVSIDDTNIRAKNQLKSLTIIEDNLKNTQIHQGKKHKQILILSAISISLILVGIGFFLGLVSKSDPNFQPEPELSTQPEPELSTQPEPELSAQPEPELSAQPEPELLAQPEPELSDEEKQKRFSSGERTIFYKINEENYNNDLLSCNQDFKDQKYSKAAKCFKTLVKDYPNEPEALIYKNNVFSRKSAALKSTNRQVLAVIVSTAYQDKKYKEMLRGVAQAQDKFNKEESNSSNPTLLEIVIVDDSNDSKTSLKVAREIVKKEIANKSILGVIGNPSEEALEVYEKENLAIISPMSTSTELKSEILFRTINQKQLSKKLARYVKQLGVGVEKVVIFYDPKSPYSERIKKDFEYYFNSDSNRPIKGIDLRWSSFNSIEEKIEVGILFPDLETVQSAINIAVENYKQPQDKRLKLLGSHDLYHCNVLDSGKQAVKDLILAVPWFKGTPEAKKFSTEVKKRWRGKVSWLTAASYDATQAFISALSNSGENPTRSTVLQKVENVYLPANETSGENLKFSPDGEREGKTILVKVIESPSNPDCSNLDFREVGE
;
A
#
# COMPACT_ATOMS: atom_id res chain seq x y z
N MET A 1 36.06 -33.98 26.01
CA MET A 1 35.84 -33.08 24.85
C MET A 1 34.34 -32.91 24.71
N LYS A 2 33.79 -31.69 24.80
CA LYS A 2 32.36 -31.49 24.48
C LYS A 2 32.14 -31.82 23.00
N PRO A 3 31.06 -32.52 22.63
CA PRO A 3 30.78 -32.88 21.24
C PRO A 3 30.67 -31.63 20.37
N ARG A 4 31.22 -31.66 19.16
CA ARG A 4 31.10 -30.56 18.19
C ARG A 4 29.70 -30.58 17.57
N ILE A 5 29.08 -29.40 17.45
CA ILE A 5 27.81 -29.20 16.73
C ILE A 5 27.95 -29.76 15.31
N SER A 6 26.95 -30.53 14.87
CA SER A 6 26.89 -31.12 13.53
C SER A 6 27.02 -30.04 12.44
N ARG A 7 27.69 -30.37 11.32
CA ARG A 7 27.72 -29.48 10.15
C ARG A 7 26.35 -29.34 9.49
N ARG A 8 25.55 -30.41 9.50
CA ARG A 8 24.22 -30.46 8.86
C ARG A 8 23.16 -30.12 9.91
N ASN A 9 22.28 -29.18 9.56
CA ASN A 9 21.12 -28.84 10.37
C ASN A 9 20.14 -30.03 10.40
N PRO A 10 19.77 -30.55 11.59
CA PRO A 10 18.95 -31.74 11.70
C PRO A 10 17.44 -31.47 11.59
N TYR A 11 17.00 -30.21 11.64
CA TYR A 11 15.60 -29.82 11.55
C TYR A 11 15.12 -29.79 10.09
N VAL A 12 13.91 -30.30 9.84
CA VAL A 12 13.35 -30.47 8.50
C VAL A 12 12.23 -29.46 8.28
N ILE A 13 12.41 -28.59 7.27
CA ILE A 13 11.44 -27.54 6.90
C ILE A 13 10.99 -27.76 5.46
N GLY A 14 9.71 -27.57 5.20
CA GLY A 14 9.16 -27.44 3.84
C GLY A 14 8.88 -28.76 3.11
N ARG A 15 9.68 -29.81 3.33
CA ARG A 15 9.44 -31.16 2.78
C ARG A 15 8.71 -32.09 3.77
N PRO A 16 8.02 -33.14 3.28
CA PRO A 16 7.53 -34.22 4.14
C PRO A 16 8.68 -34.95 4.86
N ILE A 17 8.40 -35.46 6.07
CA ILE A 17 9.34 -36.27 6.86
C ILE A 17 9.12 -37.74 6.51
N ASP A 18 10.12 -38.33 5.86
CA ASP A 18 10.15 -39.78 5.56
C ASP A 18 10.86 -40.54 6.69
N GLU A 19 11.77 -39.89 7.40
CA GLU A 19 12.59 -40.50 8.44
C GLU A 19 11.81 -40.70 9.74
N THR A 20 11.48 -41.96 10.06
CA THR A 20 10.65 -42.36 11.19
C THR A 20 11.18 -41.88 12.56
N ASP A 21 12.50 -41.77 12.72
CA ASP A 21 13.15 -41.28 13.94
C ASP A 21 13.05 -39.75 14.12
N LEU A 22 12.75 -39.02 13.04
CA LEU A 22 12.54 -37.56 13.03
C LEU A 22 11.05 -37.19 13.05
N PHE A 23 10.15 -38.17 13.08
CA PHE A 23 8.72 -37.98 13.18
C PHE A 23 8.25 -38.16 14.63
N PHE A 24 7.65 -37.11 15.21
CA PHE A 24 7.32 -37.06 16.63
C PHE A 24 5.81 -36.97 16.88
N GLY A 25 5.34 -37.72 17.88
CA GLY A 25 3.95 -37.73 18.34
C GLY A 25 2.99 -38.44 17.39
N ARG A 26 1.70 -38.10 17.51
CA ARG A 26 0.58 -38.60 16.68
C ARG A 26 0.20 -40.07 16.92
N GLU A 27 0.60 -40.66 18.04
CA GLU A 27 0.30 -42.06 18.38
C GLU A 27 -1.22 -42.31 18.39
N SER A 28 -2.01 -41.40 18.97
CA SER A 28 -3.48 -41.50 18.96
C SER A 28 -4.10 -41.45 17.57
N LEU A 29 -3.48 -40.71 16.63
CA LEU A 29 -3.93 -40.66 15.24
C LEU A 29 -3.69 -41.99 14.53
N PHE A 30 -2.53 -42.62 14.73
CA PHE A 30 -2.25 -43.92 14.11
C PHE A 30 -3.11 -45.03 14.71
N GLU A 31 -3.36 -45.02 16.02
CA GLU A 31 -4.30 -45.95 16.65
C GLU A 31 -5.72 -45.74 16.14
N PHE A 32 -6.17 -44.49 15.95
CA PHE A 32 -7.47 -44.21 15.32
C PHE A 32 -7.57 -44.84 13.91
N ILE A 33 -6.54 -44.70 13.07
CA ILE A 33 -6.54 -45.32 11.74
C ILE A 33 -6.58 -46.85 11.87
N LYS A 34 -5.78 -47.41 12.78
CA LYS A 34 -5.68 -48.85 13.02
C LYS A 34 -7.02 -49.47 13.44
N ASP A 35 -7.70 -48.85 14.39
CA ASP A 35 -8.99 -49.31 14.90
C ASP A 35 -10.07 -49.25 13.82
N ASN A 36 -10.09 -48.20 13.00
CA ASN A 36 -11.06 -48.07 11.91
C ASN A 36 -10.81 -49.09 10.78
N LEU A 37 -9.56 -49.32 10.39
CA LEU A 37 -9.23 -50.35 9.41
C LEU A 37 -9.61 -51.75 9.91
N ARG A 38 -9.34 -52.07 11.18
CA ARG A 38 -9.76 -53.34 11.82
C ARG A 38 -11.27 -53.52 11.86
N ASN A 39 -12.01 -52.43 12.06
CA ASN A 39 -13.47 -52.42 12.02
C ASN A 39 -14.03 -52.33 10.59
N ASN A 40 -13.21 -52.64 9.58
CA ASN A 40 -13.56 -52.69 8.16
C ASN A 40 -14.19 -51.38 7.64
N GLN A 41 -13.76 -50.22 8.17
CA GLN A 41 -14.18 -48.92 7.69
C GLN A 41 -13.40 -48.58 6.41
N GLN A 42 -14.06 -48.66 5.26
CA GLN A 42 -13.43 -48.44 3.95
C GLN A 42 -13.00 -46.99 3.69
N VAL A 43 -13.57 -46.01 4.39
CA VAL A 43 -13.22 -44.59 4.21
C VAL A 43 -12.90 -43.96 5.56
N ILE A 44 -11.72 -43.36 5.68
CA ILE A 44 -11.28 -42.64 6.88
C ILE A 44 -10.80 -41.25 6.46
N LEU A 45 -11.49 -40.20 6.90
CA LEU A 45 -11.13 -38.83 6.52
C LEU A 45 -10.16 -38.21 7.53
N LEU A 46 -9.01 -37.74 7.04
CA LEU A 46 -8.13 -36.87 7.83
C LEU A 46 -8.16 -35.46 7.26
N HIS A 47 -8.20 -34.46 8.14
CA HIS A 47 -8.19 -33.06 7.71
C HIS A 47 -7.39 -32.20 8.66
N GLY A 48 -6.79 -31.12 8.16
CA GLY A 48 -6.03 -30.21 9.02
C GLY A 48 -5.44 -29.03 8.27
N GLN A 49 -4.97 -28.03 9.01
CA GLN A 49 -4.40 -26.80 8.45
C GLN A 49 -3.17 -27.08 7.57
N ARG A 50 -2.85 -26.16 6.63
CA ARG A 50 -1.64 -26.27 5.80
C ARG A 50 -0.40 -26.29 6.71
N ARG A 51 0.64 -27.03 6.31
CA ARG A 51 1.91 -27.21 7.07
C ARG A 51 1.79 -27.92 8.43
N ILE A 52 0.64 -28.52 8.78
CA ILE A 52 0.47 -29.28 10.04
C ILE A 52 1.14 -30.68 10.03
N GLY A 53 1.68 -31.12 8.87
CA GLY A 53 2.37 -32.41 8.71
C GLY A 53 1.58 -33.50 8.00
N LYS A 54 0.52 -33.16 7.27
CA LYS A 54 -0.37 -34.09 6.53
C LYS A 54 0.37 -35.11 5.66
N SER A 55 1.19 -34.65 4.71
CA SER A 55 1.99 -35.52 3.84
C SER A 55 2.98 -36.40 4.61
N SER A 56 3.53 -35.89 5.73
CA SER A 56 4.42 -36.67 6.58
C SER A 56 3.64 -37.79 7.28
N ILE A 57 2.45 -37.50 7.80
CA ILE A 57 1.56 -38.52 8.39
C ILE A 57 1.27 -39.62 7.37
N LEU A 58 0.88 -39.27 6.15
CA LEU A 58 0.58 -40.25 5.11
C LEU A 58 1.76 -41.19 4.81
N ARG A 59 2.98 -40.64 4.74
CA ARG A 59 4.21 -41.40 4.52
C ARG A 59 4.55 -42.35 5.69
N GLN A 60 4.12 -42.02 6.90
CA GLN A 60 4.35 -42.83 8.10
C GLN A 60 3.29 -43.92 8.32
N ILE A 61 2.10 -43.81 7.70
CA ILE A 61 1.01 -44.79 7.87
C ILE A 61 1.45 -46.22 7.58
N PRO A 62 2.14 -46.56 6.48
CA PRO A 62 2.51 -47.94 6.17
C PRO A 62 3.39 -48.60 7.23
N GLU A 63 4.24 -47.84 7.92
CA GLU A 63 5.11 -48.35 8.99
C GLU A 63 4.41 -48.37 10.35
N LYS A 64 3.64 -47.32 10.67
CA LYS A 64 3.01 -47.13 11.99
C LYS A 64 1.70 -47.90 12.16
N VAL A 65 0.96 -48.13 11.08
CA VAL A 65 -0.33 -48.84 11.07
C VAL A 65 -0.13 -50.30 10.66
N ASN A 66 0.92 -50.94 11.20
CA ASN A 66 1.25 -52.33 10.89
C ASN A 66 0.16 -53.28 11.43
N LEU A 67 -0.62 -53.84 10.51
CA LEU A 67 -1.73 -54.79 10.72
C LEU A 67 -1.39 -56.15 10.09
N ASP A 68 -0.30 -56.76 10.56
CA ASP A 68 0.12 -58.13 10.18
C ASP A 68 0.22 -58.38 8.65
N ASN A 69 0.60 -57.35 7.88
CA ASN A 69 0.63 -57.36 6.40
C ASN A 69 -0.72 -57.63 5.70
N GLU A 70 -1.86 -57.42 6.37
CA GLU A 70 -3.21 -57.53 5.79
C GLU A 70 -3.45 -56.47 4.69
N PHE A 71 -2.80 -55.31 4.78
CA PHE A 71 -3.03 -54.16 3.91
C PHE A 71 -1.80 -53.79 3.07
N VAL A 72 -2.05 -53.38 1.82
CA VAL A 72 -1.07 -52.74 0.93
C VAL A 72 -1.46 -51.27 0.76
N PHE A 73 -0.58 -50.38 1.21
CA PHE A 73 -0.79 -48.93 1.14
C PHE A 73 -0.14 -48.33 -0.10
N VAL A 74 -0.92 -47.56 -0.87
CA VAL A 74 -0.50 -46.80 -2.05
C VAL A 74 -0.70 -45.33 -1.76
N LEU A 75 0.35 -44.52 -1.93
CA LEU A 75 0.28 -43.06 -1.74
C LEU A 75 0.16 -42.38 -3.09
N SER A 76 -0.82 -41.50 -3.24
CA SER A 76 -1.01 -40.69 -4.44
C SER A 76 -1.10 -39.21 -4.07
N ASP A 77 -0.29 -38.38 -4.70
CA ASP A 77 -0.15 -36.95 -4.43
C ASP A 77 -0.70 -36.11 -5.59
N PHE A 78 -1.67 -35.23 -5.29
CA PHE A 78 -2.40 -34.42 -6.26
C PHE A 78 -1.87 -32.97 -6.40
N GLN A 79 -0.74 -32.61 -5.78
CA GLN A 79 -0.23 -31.22 -5.67
C GLN A 79 0.00 -30.47 -7.01
N HIS A 80 0.06 -31.17 -8.14
CA HIS A 80 0.22 -30.57 -9.48
C HIS A 80 -0.87 -30.98 -10.48
N GLN A 81 -1.98 -31.50 -9.97
CA GLN A 81 -3.01 -32.18 -10.77
C GLN A 81 -4.32 -31.38 -10.83
N SER A 82 -4.30 -30.10 -10.46
CA SER A 82 -5.49 -29.24 -10.45
C SER A 82 -6.15 -29.03 -11.83
N GLN A 83 -5.43 -29.39 -12.91
CA GLN A 83 -5.89 -29.33 -14.30
C GLN A 83 -6.20 -30.70 -14.87
N TRP A 84 -6.00 -31.78 -14.10
CA TRP A 84 -6.31 -33.12 -14.55
C TRP A 84 -7.81 -33.26 -14.67
N SER A 85 -8.23 -33.68 -15.85
CA SER A 85 -9.56 -34.19 -16.08
C SER A 85 -9.77 -35.50 -15.30
N LEU A 86 -11.03 -35.87 -15.16
CA LEU A 86 -11.38 -37.01 -14.34
C LEU A 86 -10.74 -38.34 -14.79
N HIS A 87 -10.56 -38.54 -16.10
CA HIS A 87 -9.92 -39.75 -16.62
C HIS A 87 -8.42 -39.79 -16.31
N GLU A 88 -7.74 -38.64 -16.30
CA GLU A 88 -6.32 -38.52 -15.94
C GLU A 88 -6.11 -38.85 -14.45
N VAL A 89 -7.04 -38.43 -13.59
CA VAL A 89 -7.05 -38.78 -12.16
C VAL A 89 -7.17 -40.29 -11.95
N VAL A 90 -8.16 -40.93 -12.59
CA VAL A 90 -8.37 -42.38 -12.45
C VAL A 90 -7.20 -43.18 -13.03
N HIS A 91 -6.69 -42.79 -14.19
CA HIS A 91 -5.53 -43.43 -14.81
C HIS A 91 -4.25 -43.22 -13.97
N GLY A 92 -4.06 -42.03 -13.41
CA GLY A 92 -2.94 -41.75 -12.50
C GLY A 92 -2.97 -42.63 -11.25
N LEU A 93 -4.15 -42.79 -10.64
CA LEU A 93 -4.36 -43.72 -9.51
C LEU A 93 -4.03 -45.17 -9.89
N ALA A 94 -4.52 -45.65 -11.03
CA ALA A 94 -4.21 -46.99 -11.52
C ALA A 94 -2.70 -47.18 -11.70
N ASN A 95 -2.01 -46.18 -12.25
CA ASN A 95 -0.56 -46.23 -12.44
C ASN A 95 0.19 -46.28 -11.10
N GLU A 96 -0.18 -45.46 -10.12
CA GLU A 96 0.42 -45.49 -8.77
C GLU A 96 0.24 -46.84 -8.07
N ILE A 97 -0.92 -47.48 -8.26
CA ILE A 97 -1.16 -48.85 -7.74
C ILE A 97 -0.17 -49.84 -8.37
N VAL A 98 -0.02 -49.82 -9.69
CA VAL A 98 0.89 -50.73 -10.41
C VAL A 98 2.36 -50.49 -10.01
N GLU A 99 2.81 -49.24 -9.97
CA GLU A 99 4.17 -48.90 -9.51
C GLU A 99 4.41 -49.41 -8.08
N LYS A 100 3.40 -49.30 -7.19
CA LYS A 100 3.53 -49.80 -5.83
C LYS A 100 3.63 -51.33 -5.75
N LEU A 101 2.92 -52.05 -6.61
CA LEU A 101 3.01 -53.50 -6.70
C LEU A 101 4.39 -53.94 -7.20
N ILE A 102 4.98 -53.20 -8.16
CA ILE A 102 6.36 -53.41 -8.63
C ILE A 102 7.36 -53.19 -7.48
N ASP A 103 7.25 -52.07 -6.75
CA ASP A 103 8.11 -51.75 -5.60
C ASP A 103 8.06 -52.83 -4.51
N LYS A 104 6.88 -53.42 -4.29
CA LYS A 104 6.66 -54.51 -3.34
C LYS A 104 7.04 -55.89 -3.91
N LYS A 105 7.50 -55.96 -5.16
CA LYS A 105 7.85 -57.20 -5.88
C LYS A 105 6.70 -58.20 -5.95
N LEU A 106 5.48 -57.68 -6.04
CA LEU A 106 4.27 -58.48 -6.25
C LEU A 106 4.03 -58.76 -7.75
N ILE A 107 4.61 -57.91 -8.61
CA ILE A 107 4.67 -58.10 -10.07
C ILE A 107 6.06 -57.72 -10.59
N ASP A 108 6.47 -58.32 -11.72
CA ASP A 108 7.82 -58.15 -12.28
C ASP A 108 7.97 -56.87 -13.11
N ASN A 109 6.90 -56.44 -13.79
CA ASN A 109 6.88 -55.25 -14.65
C ASN A 109 5.45 -54.75 -14.87
N ARG A 110 5.33 -53.58 -15.49
CA ARG A 110 4.06 -52.88 -15.76
C ARG A 110 3.11 -53.66 -16.67
N ASP A 111 3.62 -54.52 -17.56
CA ASP A 111 2.82 -55.27 -18.54
C ASP A 111 2.04 -56.44 -17.89
N ALA A 112 2.24 -56.70 -16.59
CA ALA A 112 1.53 -57.75 -15.86
C ALA A 112 0.08 -57.40 -15.50
N ILE A 113 -0.31 -56.13 -15.59
CA ILE A 113 -1.65 -55.62 -15.30
C ILE A 113 -2.01 -54.60 -16.37
N ASP A 114 -3.14 -54.80 -17.03
CA ASP A 114 -3.63 -53.86 -18.04
C ASP A 114 -4.21 -52.61 -17.36
N LEU A 115 -3.63 -51.44 -17.64
CA LEU A 115 -4.16 -50.18 -17.13
C LEU A 115 -5.52 -49.86 -17.78
N PRO A 116 -6.49 -49.34 -17.01
CA PRO A 116 -7.81 -49.04 -17.54
C PRO A 116 -7.72 -47.85 -18.51
N PHE A 117 -7.95 -48.11 -19.81
CA PHE A 117 -8.10 -47.07 -20.82
C PHE A 117 -9.56 -46.60 -20.87
N LEU A 118 -9.81 -45.44 -20.25
CA LEU A 118 -11.14 -44.86 -20.05
C LEU A 118 -11.47 -43.88 -21.18
N GLU A 119 -11.68 -44.42 -22.38
CA GLU A 119 -11.99 -43.70 -23.62
C GLU A 119 -13.25 -42.79 -23.50
N ASN A 120 -14.19 -43.15 -22.62
CA ASN A 120 -15.32 -42.32 -22.22
C ASN A 120 -15.73 -42.63 -20.78
N LEU A 121 -15.29 -41.78 -19.85
CA LEU A 121 -15.51 -41.99 -18.42
C LEU A 121 -16.97 -41.81 -17.97
N GLU A 122 -17.76 -40.95 -18.62
CA GLU A 122 -19.20 -40.83 -18.33
C GLU A 122 -19.94 -42.16 -18.56
N LEU A 123 -19.52 -42.93 -19.57
CA LEU A 123 -20.08 -44.25 -19.83
C LEU A 123 -19.69 -45.24 -18.73
N ASP A 124 -18.44 -45.24 -18.28
CA ASP A 124 -17.98 -46.10 -17.18
C ASP A 124 -18.70 -45.73 -15.86
N LEU A 125 -18.88 -44.44 -15.58
CA LEU A 125 -19.71 -43.91 -14.49
C LEU A 125 -21.15 -44.42 -14.54
N LYS A 126 -21.81 -44.34 -15.71
CA LYS A 126 -23.18 -44.87 -15.92
C LYS A 126 -23.25 -46.39 -15.76
N GLN A 127 -22.13 -47.07 -15.91
CA GLN A 127 -21.98 -48.52 -15.72
C GLN A 127 -21.45 -48.89 -14.33
N ASN A 128 -21.38 -47.95 -13.38
CA ASN A 128 -20.85 -48.17 -12.02
C ASN A 128 -19.37 -48.62 -11.98
N GLY A 129 -18.53 -48.05 -12.85
CA GLY A 129 -17.07 -48.22 -12.80
C GLY A 129 -16.54 -49.57 -13.25
N VAL A 130 -17.26 -50.28 -14.14
CA VAL A 130 -16.93 -51.65 -14.58
C VAL A 130 -15.47 -51.78 -15.02
N LYS A 131 -14.96 -50.87 -15.86
CA LYS A 131 -13.59 -50.98 -16.39
C LYS A 131 -12.53 -50.85 -15.31
N PHE A 132 -12.74 -49.97 -14.33
CA PHE A 132 -11.80 -49.83 -13.21
C PHE A 132 -11.90 -51.00 -12.24
N ARG A 133 -13.08 -51.62 -12.09
CA ARG A 133 -13.22 -52.86 -11.32
C ARG A 133 -12.52 -54.04 -11.99
N GLU A 134 -12.61 -54.19 -13.32
CA GLU A 134 -11.84 -55.20 -14.08
C GLU A 134 -10.32 -55.02 -13.88
N PHE A 135 -9.86 -53.77 -13.79
CA PHE A 135 -8.48 -53.46 -13.40
C PHE A 135 -8.18 -53.88 -11.93
N LEU A 136 -9.07 -53.56 -10.99
CA LEU A 136 -8.91 -53.96 -9.59
C LEU A 136 -8.94 -55.49 -9.41
N GLU A 137 -9.72 -56.23 -10.18
CA GLU A 137 -9.72 -57.70 -10.17
C GLU A 137 -8.33 -58.26 -10.49
N GLN A 138 -7.68 -57.75 -11.55
CA GLN A 138 -6.30 -58.10 -11.89
C GLN A 138 -5.32 -57.75 -10.76
N VAL A 139 -5.52 -56.59 -10.11
CA VAL A 139 -4.72 -56.17 -8.95
C VAL A 139 -4.92 -57.13 -7.77
N TYR A 140 -6.16 -57.53 -7.47
CA TYR A 140 -6.46 -58.43 -6.36
C TYR A 140 -5.90 -59.84 -6.56
N GLU A 141 -5.83 -60.33 -7.80
CA GLU A 141 -5.14 -61.58 -8.11
C GLU A 141 -3.66 -61.55 -7.70
N LYS A 142 -3.01 -60.37 -7.74
CA LYS A 142 -1.60 -60.20 -7.33
C LYS A 142 -1.45 -59.87 -5.85
N LEU A 143 -2.52 -59.45 -5.18
CA LEU A 143 -2.54 -59.12 -3.76
C LEU A 143 -2.90 -60.32 -2.86
N ASP A 144 -3.25 -61.47 -3.43
CA ASP A 144 -3.77 -62.65 -2.73
C ASP A 144 -5.00 -62.31 -1.86
N ASP A 145 -4.91 -62.44 -0.53
CA ASP A 145 -5.97 -62.10 0.44
C ASP A 145 -5.84 -60.67 1.00
N LYS A 146 -4.84 -59.89 0.55
CA LYS A 146 -4.57 -58.54 1.11
C LYS A 146 -5.54 -57.49 0.59
N LYS A 147 -5.82 -56.49 1.43
CA LYS A 147 -6.66 -55.33 1.11
C LYS A 147 -5.82 -54.17 0.59
N LEU A 148 -6.38 -53.37 -0.32
CA LEU A 148 -5.72 -52.20 -0.91
C LEU A 148 -6.17 -50.93 -0.18
N VAL A 149 -5.23 -50.09 0.25
CA VAL A 149 -5.51 -48.78 0.88
C VAL A 149 -4.89 -47.67 0.05
N LEU A 150 -5.73 -46.78 -0.48
CA LEU A 150 -5.30 -45.58 -1.19
C LEU A 150 -5.19 -44.40 -0.21
N LEU A 151 -3.98 -43.88 -0.05
CA LEU A 151 -3.67 -42.68 0.71
C LEU A 151 -3.64 -41.50 -0.26
N LEU A 152 -4.58 -40.58 -0.16
CA LEU A 152 -4.73 -39.48 -1.12
C LEU A 152 -4.28 -38.16 -0.48
N ASP A 153 -3.18 -37.58 -0.96
CA ASP A 153 -2.63 -36.29 -0.49
C ASP A 153 -3.05 -35.13 -1.40
N GLU A 154 -3.29 -33.96 -0.83
CA GLU A 154 -3.78 -32.75 -1.54
C GLU A 154 -5.03 -32.99 -2.42
N PHE A 155 -5.88 -33.92 -2.02
CA PHE A 155 -7.06 -34.34 -2.76
C PHE A 155 -8.08 -33.20 -3.00
N ASP A 156 -8.08 -32.18 -2.15
CA ASP A 156 -8.89 -30.97 -2.25
C ASP A 156 -8.47 -30.01 -3.38
N VAL A 157 -7.30 -30.21 -4.00
CA VAL A 157 -6.83 -29.40 -5.13
C VAL A 157 -7.69 -29.59 -6.39
N LEU A 158 -8.39 -30.73 -6.50
CA LEU A 158 -9.26 -31.07 -7.64
C LEU A 158 -10.56 -30.24 -7.70
N GLU A 159 -10.90 -29.47 -6.65
CA GLU A 159 -12.10 -28.60 -6.57
C GLU A 159 -11.87 -27.20 -7.19
N GLY A 160 -11.13 -27.07 -8.29
CA GLY A 160 -10.82 -25.77 -8.90
C GLY A 160 -12.06 -24.93 -9.29
N LYS A 161 -11.92 -23.59 -9.34
CA LYS A 161 -13.00 -22.58 -9.52
C LYS A 161 -13.93 -22.77 -10.74
N ASN A 162 -13.63 -23.68 -11.68
CA ASN A 162 -14.43 -23.93 -12.89
C ASN A 162 -14.95 -25.38 -13.06
N TYR A 163 -14.73 -26.27 -12.08
CA TYR A 163 -14.94 -27.72 -12.26
C TYR A 163 -15.80 -28.39 -11.18
N GLN A 164 -16.69 -27.64 -10.55
CA GLN A 164 -17.50 -28.16 -9.43
C GLN A 164 -18.30 -29.42 -9.82
N SER A 165 -18.75 -29.54 -11.08
CA SER A 165 -19.43 -30.74 -11.59
C SER A 165 -18.51 -31.94 -11.76
N GLU A 166 -17.30 -31.77 -12.31
CA GLU A 166 -16.35 -32.88 -12.55
C GLU A 166 -15.79 -33.44 -11.24
N PHE A 167 -15.55 -32.56 -10.27
CA PHE A 167 -15.19 -32.95 -8.91
C PHE A 167 -16.32 -33.79 -8.28
N GLU A 168 -17.59 -33.32 -8.33
CA GLU A 168 -18.76 -34.07 -7.86
C GLU A 168 -18.93 -35.43 -8.57
N ASP A 169 -18.63 -35.49 -9.86
CA ASP A 169 -18.68 -36.73 -10.65
C ASP A 169 -17.57 -37.70 -10.24
N PHE A 170 -16.37 -37.22 -9.90
CA PHE A 170 -15.32 -38.06 -9.32
C PHE A 170 -15.75 -38.70 -8.02
N PHE A 171 -16.41 -37.94 -7.14
CA PHE A 171 -16.92 -38.49 -5.89
C PHE A 171 -17.95 -39.55 -6.10
N ARG A 172 -18.88 -39.32 -7.04
CA ARG A 172 -19.89 -40.31 -7.39
C ARG A 172 -19.22 -41.57 -7.93
N TYR A 173 -18.16 -41.43 -8.72
CA TYR A 173 -17.35 -42.54 -9.23
C TYR A 173 -16.70 -43.33 -8.09
N LEU A 174 -15.92 -42.65 -7.24
CA LEU A 174 -15.20 -43.24 -6.12
C LEU A 174 -16.15 -43.96 -5.15
N LYS A 175 -17.28 -43.32 -4.80
CA LYS A 175 -18.32 -43.90 -3.95
C LYS A 175 -18.92 -45.17 -4.56
N SER A 176 -19.17 -45.14 -5.88
CA SER A 176 -19.68 -46.30 -6.60
C SER A 176 -18.68 -47.46 -6.49
N ILE A 177 -17.41 -47.25 -6.83
CA ILE A 177 -16.37 -48.30 -6.76
C ILE A 177 -16.25 -48.85 -5.35
N ILE A 178 -16.08 -48.02 -4.32
CA ILE A 178 -15.95 -48.48 -2.92
C ILE A 178 -17.16 -49.34 -2.50
N SER A 179 -18.37 -48.98 -2.93
CA SER A 179 -19.59 -49.72 -2.54
C SER A 179 -19.68 -51.13 -3.11
N TYR A 180 -18.95 -51.43 -4.19
CA TYR A 180 -18.89 -52.76 -4.79
C TYR A 180 -17.60 -53.52 -4.43
N GLU A 181 -16.54 -52.81 -4.02
CA GLU A 181 -15.21 -53.38 -3.80
C GLU A 181 -14.87 -53.50 -2.31
N GLU A 182 -15.22 -54.63 -1.69
CA GLU A 182 -15.01 -54.87 -0.24
C GLU A 182 -13.53 -54.82 0.20
N ARG A 183 -12.60 -54.99 -0.74
CA ARG A 183 -11.15 -55.01 -0.51
C ARG A 183 -10.46 -53.66 -0.76
N LEU A 184 -11.20 -52.63 -1.17
CA LEU A 184 -10.69 -51.28 -1.42
C LEU A 184 -11.00 -50.34 -0.24
N PHE A 185 -9.96 -49.66 0.24
CA PHE A 185 -10.00 -48.69 1.34
C PHE A 185 -9.35 -47.39 0.89
N ILE A 186 -9.83 -46.25 1.40
CA ILE A 186 -9.36 -44.92 1.03
C ILE A 186 -9.21 -44.04 2.27
N ILE A 187 -8.06 -43.39 2.39
CA ILE A 187 -7.75 -42.40 3.42
C ILE A 187 -7.41 -41.09 2.72
N PRO A 188 -8.42 -40.25 2.42
CA PRO A 188 -8.16 -38.92 1.86
C PRO A 188 -7.70 -37.95 2.95
N VAL A 189 -6.76 -37.09 2.58
CA VAL A 189 -6.25 -36.03 3.43
C VAL A 189 -6.46 -34.68 2.77
N VAL A 190 -7.28 -33.83 3.39
CA VAL A 190 -7.67 -32.53 2.83
C VAL A 190 -7.01 -31.36 3.56
N GLY A 191 -6.55 -30.39 2.77
CA GLY A 191 -5.93 -29.16 3.25
C GLY A 191 -6.88 -27.98 3.46
N ARG A 192 -7.97 -27.92 2.71
CA ARG A 192 -9.02 -26.89 2.78
C ARG A 192 -10.10 -27.22 3.83
N ARG A 193 -10.89 -26.20 4.19
CA ARG A 193 -11.99 -26.28 5.16
C ARG A 193 -13.07 -27.25 4.66
N LEU A 194 -13.45 -28.25 5.44
CA LEU A 194 -14.55 -29.16 5.12
C LEU A 194 -15.90 -28.43 5.01
N ASP A 195 -16.06 -27.35 5.79
CA ASP A 195 -17.26 -26.50 5.79
C ASP A 195 -17.38 -25.64 4.51
N ASN A 196 -16.25 -25.41 3.81
CA ASN A 196 -16.25 -24.79 2.48
C ASN A 196 -16.61 -25.81 1.38
N MET A 197 -16.77 -27.08 1.73
CA MET A 197 -17.20 -28.17 0.85
C MET A 197 -18.49 -28.82 1.38
N PRO A 198 -19.58 -28.06 1.61
CA PRO A 198 -20.76 -28.56 2.31
C PRO A 198 -21.42 -29.73 1.57
N LYS A 199 -21.34 -29.76 0.23
CA LYS A 199 -21.81 -30.89 -0.59
C LYS A 199 -20.97 -32.16 -0.36
N LEU A 200 -19.66 -32.04 -0.19
CA LEU A 200 -18.74 -33.14 0.06
C LEU A 200 -18.97 -33.74 1.45
N HIS A 201 -19.02 -32.88 2.47
CA HIS A 201 -19.31 -33.26 3.85
C HIS A 201 -20.67 -33.97 3.95
N ASN A 202 -21.71 -33.44 3.31
CA ASN A 202 -23.07 -33.98 3.44
C ASN A 202 -23.33 -35.26 2.62
N ASN A 203 -22.63 -35.49 1.50
CA ASN A 203 -22.90 -36.60 0.58
C ASN A 203 -21.93 -37.79 0.68
N LEU A 204 -20.67 -37.57 1.07
CA LEU A 204 -19.62 -38.59 1.07
C LEU A 204 -19.11 -38.91 2.47
N PHE A 205 -18.81 -37.88 3.26
CA PHE A 205 -18.21 -38.02 4.58
C PHE A 205 -19.23 -38.01 5.73
N ASN A 206 -20.50 -37.86 5.39
CA ASN A 206 -21.57 -37.98 6.36
C ASN A 206 -21.56 -39.40 6.93
N LYS A 207 -21.22 -39.52 8.22
CA LYS A 207 -21.06 -40.77 8.99
C LYS A 207 -19.78 -41.57 8.74
N VAL A 208 -18.76 -41.04 8.05
CA VAL A 208 -17.45 -41.71 8.03
C VAL A 208 -16.64 -41.33 9.29
N PRO A 209 -15.74 -42.20 9.77
CA PRO A 209 -14.76 -41.82 10.77
C PRO A 209 -13.89 -40.66 10.27
N GLN A 210 -13.87 -39.56 11.01
CA GLN A 210 -13.07 -38.37 10.68
C GLN A 210 -12.21 -37.94 11.86
N LEU A 211 -11.00 -37.46 11.57
CA LEU A 211 -10.07 -36.95 12.58
C LEU A 211 -9.37 -35.68 12.10
N ARG A 212 -9.41 -34.65 12.94
CA ARG A 212 -8.67 -33.40 12.75
C ARG A 212 -7.21 -33.57 13.18
N ILE A 213 -6.28 -33.32 12.26
CA ILE A 213 -4.85 -33.23 12.53
C ILE A 213 -4.58 -31.88 13.18
N GLY A 214 -4.35 -31.89 14.50
CA GLY A 214 -4.10 -30.71 15.33
C GLY A 214 -2.62 -30.39 15.52
N LEU A 215 -2.30 -29.60 16.54
CA LEU A 215 -0.93 -29.31 16.98
C LEU A 215 -0.29 -30.56 17.64
N LEU A 216 1.02 -30.53 17.89
CA LEU A 216 1.66 -31.55 18.71
C LEU A 216 1.38 -31.28 20.19
N ASP A 217 1.36 -32.34 21.01
CA ASP A 217 1.35 -32.17 22.46
C ASP A 217 2.72 -31.64 22.96
N SER A 218 2.73 -31.06 24.15
CA SER A 218 3.93 -30.42 24.71
C SER A 218 5.11 -31.39 24.85
N PHE A 219 4.86 -32.66 25.18
CA PHE A 219 5.90 -33.67 25.35
C PHE A 219 6.52 -34.07 24.00
N SER A 220 5.70 -34.32 22.98
CA SER A 220 6.17 -34.60 21.62
C SER A 220 6.90 -33.40 21.01
N THR A 221 6.44 -32.18 21.29
CA THR A 221 7.09 -30.94 20.84
C THR A 221 8.47 -30.77 21.47
N GLU A 222 8.60 -31.05 22.77
CA GLU A 222 9.90 -31.03 23.44
C GLU A 222 10.87 -32.04 22.85
N ARG A 223 10.40 -33.25 22.53
CA ARG A 223 11.20 -34.25 21.83
C ARG A 223 11.62 -33.79 20.45
N LEU A 224 10.73 -33.15 19.69
CA LEU A 224 11.06 -32.56 18.39
C LEU A 224 12.14 -31.48 18.53
N ILE A 225 12.10 -30.67 19.58
CA ILE A 225 13.12 -29.64 19.85
C ILE A 225 14.47 -30.29 20.20
N LYS A 226 14.50 -31.26 21.11
CA LYS A 226 15.76 -31.76 21.71
C LYS A 226 16.39 -32.93 20.98
N ASN A 227 15.61 -33.91 20.52
CA ASN A 227 16.15 -35.18 20.03
C ASN A 227 16.98 -35.05 18.74
N PRO A 228 16.62 -34.22 17.75
CA PRO A 228 17.38 -34.13 16.49
C PRO A 228 18.84 -33.67 16.65
N VAL A 229 19.14 -32.91 17.71
CA VAL A 229 20.51 -32.42 18.01
C VAL A 229 21.28 -33.31 18.98
N GLY A 230 20.60 -34.21 19.71
CA GLY A 230 21.20 -35.06 20.73
C GLY A 230 22.04 -34.26 21.74
N GLU A 231 23.25 -34.75 22.06
CA GLU A 231 24.17 -34.07 22.98
C GLU A 231 24.95 -32.90 22.34
N SER A 232 24.73 -32.61 21.05
CA SER A 232 25.54 -31.62 20.33
C SER A 232 25.13 -30.16 20.60
N LEU A 233 23.92 -29.92 21.08
CA LEU A 233 23.38 -28.61 21.43
C LEU A 233 22.37 -28.74 22.57
N GLU A 234 22.58 -28.03 23.68
CA GLU A 234 21.70 -28.11 24.86
C GLU A 234 20.67 -26.97 24.86
N TYR A 235 19.39 -27.28 25.06
CA TYR A 235 18.33 -26.26 25.17
C TYR A 235 17.95 -26.04 26.63
N HIS A 236 18.08 -24.81 27.12
CA HIS A 236 17.61 -24.44 28.45
C HIS A 236 16.09 -24.65 28.56
N LYS A 237 15.59 -25.03 29.74
CA LYS A 237 14.16 -25.30 29.96
C LYS A 237 13.28 -24.13 29.53
N ASP A 238 13.67 -22.92 29.91
CA ASP A 238 12.91 -21.71 29.57
C ASP A 238 12.96 -21.38 28.07
N ALA A 239 14.04 -21.74 27.37
CA ALA A 239 14.12 -21.58 25.91
C ALA A 239 13.15 -22.55 25.21
N VAL A 240 13.06 -23.79 25.68
CA VAL A 240 12.10 -24.78 25.18
C VAL A 240 10.67 -24.30 25.38
N GLU A 241 10.34 -23.75 26.55
CA GLU A 241 9.01 -23.21 26.82
C GLU A 241 8.70 -21.97 25.97
N GLU A 242 9.66 -21.08 25.71
CA GLU A 242 9.44 -19.94 24.81
C GLU A 242 9.26 -20.39 23.35
N ILE A 243 10.01 -21.39 22.88
CA ILE A 243 9.81 -21.98 21.55
C ILE A 243 8.40 -22.58 21.44
N LYS A 244 7.96 -23.37 22.43
CA LYS A 244 6.62 -23.96 22.47
C LYS A 244 5.53 -22.88 22.45
N LYS A 245 5.72 -21.79 23.20
CA LYS A 245 4.79 -20.65 23.27
C LYS A 245 4.75 -19.84 21.98
N LEU A 246 5.89 -19.64 21.31
CA LEU A 246 5.94 -18.94 20.02
C LEU A 246 5.29 -19.76 18.92
N SER A 247 5.59 -21.06 18.86
CA SER A 247 5.06 -21.95 17.83
C SER A 247 3.65 -22.46 18.12
N GLU A 248 3.14 -22.29 19.35
CA GLU A 248 1.98 -23.04 19.88
C GLU A 248 2.08 -24.54 19.58
N CYS A 249 3.27 -25.11 19.74
CA CYS A 249 3.54 -26.52 19.41
C CYS A 249 3.19 -26.91 17.95
N HIS A 250 3.13 -25.94 17.04
CA HIS A 250 2.93 -26.20 15.62
C HIS A 250 4.22 -26.82 15.03
N PRO A 251 4.17 -28.01 14.41
CA PRO A 251 5.38 -28.75 14.02
C PRO A 251 6.25 -27.98 13.03
N TYR A 252 5.65 -27.32 12.02
CA TYR A 252 6.40 -26.54 11.04
C TYR A 252 7.11 -25.33 11.64
N PHE A 253 6.46 -24.59 12.54
CA PHE A 253 7.06 -23.40 13.17
C PHE A 253 8.08 -23.81 14.22
N THR A 254 7.85 -24.90 14.95
CA THR A 254 8.82 -25.45 15.90
C THR A 254 10.10 -25.89 15.18
N GLN A 255 9.99 -26.64 14.08
CA GLN A 255 11.13 -27.01 13.22
C GLN A 255 11.85 -25.77 12.68
N GLY A 256 11.08 -24.77 12.22
CA GLY A 256 11.60 -23.52 11.68
C GLY A 256 12.44 -22.71 12.68
N ILE A 257 11.87 -22.45 13.86
CA ILE A 257 12.55 -21.74 14.96
C ILE A 257 13.80 -22.52 15.38
N CYS A 258 13.70 -23.84 15.55
CA CYS A 258 14.84 -24.66 15.95
C CYS A 258 15.95 -24.69 14.89
N SER A 259 15.58 -24.67 13.60
CA SER A 259 16.54 -24.59 12.50
C SER A 259 17.30 -23.25 12.49
N ALA A 260 16.61 -22.14 12.72
CA ALA A 260 17.22 -20.82 12.84
C ALA A 260 18.16 -20.76 14.05
N LEU A 261 17.71 -21.24 15.22
CA LEU A 261 18.51 -21.34 16.45
C LEU A 261 19.74 -22.21 16.26
N PHE A 262 19.61 -23.38 15.61
CA PHE A 262 20.73 -24.26 15.33
C PHE A 262 21.78 -23.57 14.45
N THR A 263 21.33 -22.85 13.43
CA THR A 263 22.20 -22.10 12.52
C THR A 263 22.94 -21.00 13.26
N GLN A 264 22.22 -20.18 14.04
CA GLN A 264 22.80 -19.11 14.84
C GLN A 264 23.81 -19.65 15.88
N ALA A 265 23.46 -20.72 16.59
CA ALA A 265 24.33 -21.32 17.59
C ALA A 265 25.60 -21.93 16.97
N ARG A 266 25.47 -22.59 15.81
CA ARG A 266 26.62 -23.10 15.06
C ARG A 266 27.55 -21.97 14.64
N ASP A 267 27.01 -20.90 14.06
CA ASP A 267 27.79 -19.80 13.51
C ASP A 267 28.49 -19.00 14.63
N ASN A 268 27.85 -18.88 15.80
CA ASN A 268 28.40 -18.27 17.00
C ASN A 268 29.19 -19.23 17.91
N SER A 269 29.35 -20.50 17.51
CA SER A 269 30.00 -21.55 18.31
C SER A 269 29.43 -21.74 19.73
N LYS A 270 28.12 -21.48 19.92
CA LYS A 270 27.39 -21.69 21.18
C LYS A 270 27.01 -23.15 21.37
N THR A 271 27.21 -23.70 22.57
CA THR A 271 26.78 -25.07 22.91
C THR A 271 25.44 -25.14 23.64
N GLU A 272 24.85 -24.00 23.97
CA GLU A 272 23.60 -23.89 24.71
C GLU A 272 22.70 -22.82 24.08
N ILE A 273 21.38 -23.05 24.15
CA ILE A 273 20.34 -22.12 23.70
C ILE A 273 19.62 -21.55 24.92
N LEU A 274 19.63 -20.22 25.03
CA LEU A 274 18.95 -19.45 26.09
C LEU A 274 17.65 -18.82 25.56
N PRO A 275 16.72 -18.39 26.44
CA PRO A 275 15.48 -17.73 26.02
C PRO A 275 15.70 -16.48 25.16
N GLU A 276 16.77 -15.73 25.41
CA GLU A 276 17.12 -14.53 24.65
C GLU A 276 17.47 -14.86 23.20
N ASP A 277 18.10 -16.01 22.96
CA ASP A 277 18.44 -16.48 21.61
C ASP A 277 17.17 -16.74 20.78
N VAL A 278 16.10 -17.22 21.41
CA VAL A 278 14.80 -17.45 20.77
C VAL A 278 14.20 -16.14 20.25
N ASN A 279 14.29 -15.06 21.01
CA ASN A 279 13.78 -13.75 20.59
C ASN A 279 14.62 -13.13 19.46
N GLN A 280 15.94 -13.38 19.44
CA GLN A 280 16.85 -12.82 18.42
C GLN A 280 16.66 -13.43 17.03
N VAL A 281 16.14 -14.65 16.93
CA VAL A 281 15.98 -15.33 15.64
C VAL A 281 14.62 -15.10 14.98
N ILE A 282 13.68 -14.37 15.60
CA ILE A 282 12.30 -14.23 15.10
C ILE A 282 12.28 -13.71 13.66
N ASP A 283 12.96 -12.59 13.37
CA ASP A 283 12.96 -11.98 12.03
C ASP A 283 13.56 -12.94 10.98
N SER A 284 14.74 -13.50 11.26
CA SER A 284 15.38 -14.48 10.37
C SER A 284 14.55 -15.76 10.18
N THR A 285 13.75 -16.14 11.19
CA THR A 285 12.83 -17.27 11.11
C THR A 285 11.63 -16.93 10.23
N ILE A 286 11.12 -15.69 10.30
CA ILE A 286 10.05 -15.24 9.42
C ILE A 286 10.52 -15.29 7.97
N GLU A 287 11.71 -14.79 7.66
CA GLU A 287 12.32 -14.88 6.33
C GLU A 287 12.48 -16.34 5.86
N LEU A 288 13.01 -17.21 6.74
CA LEU A 288 13.18 -18.64 6.44
C LEU A 288 11.86 -19.35 6.13
N LEU A 289 10.77 -18.94 6.78
CA LEU A 289 9.46 -19.59 6.71
C LEU A 289 8.45 -18.85 5.85
N GLU A 290 8.82 -17.71 5.25
CA GLU A 290 7.94 -16.86 4.45
C GLU A 290 7.12 -17.65 3.41
N PRO A 291 7.71 -18.57 2.61
CA PRO A 291 6.93 -19.37 1.65
C PRO A 291 5.85 -20.26 2.29
N GLY A 292 5.98 -20.60 3.57
CA GLY A 292 4.97 -21.31 4.35
C GLY A 292 3.97 -20.39 5.04
N LEU A 293 4.44 -19.25 5.54
CA LEU A 293 3.64 -18.24 6.24
C LEU A 293 2.60 -17.59 5.34
N ILE A 294 2.96 -17.21 4.10
CA ILE A 294 2.05 -16.56 3.13
C ILE A 294 0.70 -17.27 3.03
N TRP A 295 0.71 -18.61 3.02
CA TRP A 295 -0.52 -19.40 2.93
C TRP A 295 -1.47 -19.29 4.12
N PHE A 296 -0.99 -18.90 5.32
CA PHE A 296 -1.86 -18.66 6.47
C PHE A 296 -2.77 -17.45 6.27
N ARG A 297 -2.39 -16.53 5.39
CA ARG A 297 -3.20 -15.36 5.00
C ARG A 297 -3.84 -15.55 3.64
N ASP A 298 -3.06 -15.83 2.60
CA ASP A 298 -3.54 -15.81 1.21
C ASP A 298 -4.49 -16.97 0.88
N GLY A 299 -4.52 -18.01 1.72
CA GLY A 299 -5.52 -19.07 1.66
C GLY A 299 -6.88 -18.69 2.26
N LEU A 300 -7.00 -17.52 2.90
CA LEU A 300 -8.24 -17.04 3.53
C LEU A 300 -9.00 -16.10 2.58
N PRO A 301 -10.35 -16.12 2.60
CA PRO A 301 -11.12 -15.09 1.91
C PRO A 301 -10.83 -13.70 2.49
N THR A 302 -11.13 -12.65 1.71
CA THR A 302 -10.74 -11.27 2.02
C THR A 302 -11.24 -10.79 3.38
N LEU A 303 -12.50 -11.05 3.73
CA LEU A 303 -13.06 -10.65 5.03
C LEU A 303 -12.30 -11.33 6.19
N GLU A 304 -12.02 -12.63 6.10
CA GLU A 304 -11.19 -13.31 7.09
C GLU A 304 -9.77 -12.76 7.16
N ARG A 305 -9.13 -12.40 6.03
CA ARG A 305 -7.79 -11.78 6.05
C ARG A 305 -7.80 -10.49 6.87
N ILE A 306 -8.80 -9.65 6.66
CA ILE A 306 -8.94 -8.36 7.35
C ILE A 306 -9.18 -8.57 8.85
N VAL A 307 -10.12 -9.45 9.23
CA VAL A 307 -10.37 -9.78 10.64
C VAL A 307 -9.13 -10.41 11.30
N PHE A 308 -8.36 -11.20 10.55
CA PHE A 308 -7.15 -11.83 11.05
C PHE A 308 -6.05 -10.81 11.34
N SER A 309 -5.84 -9.84 10.43
CA SER A 309 -4.96 -8.68 10.68
C SER A 309 -5.45 -7.83 11.86
N ALA A 310 -6.77 -7.61 11.98
CA ALA A 310 -7.35 -6.87 13.10
C ALA A 310 -7.09 -7.56 14.44
N ALA A 311 -7.27 -8.89 14.51
CA ALA A 311 -6.98 -9.66 15.72
C ALA A 311 -5.48 -9.70 16.05
N ALA A 312 -4.60 -9.69 15.04
CA ALA A 312 -3.16 -9.61 15.27
C ALA A 312 -2.75 -8.29 15.95
N THR A 313 -3.39 -7.19 15.53
CA THR A 313 -3.17 -5.82 16.03
C THR A 313 -3.81 -5.61 17.41
N ALA A 314 -5.08 -6.00 17.59
CA ALA A 314 -5.86 -5.79 18.82
C ALA A 314 -5.21 -6.36 20.08
N HIS A 315 -4.42 -7.44 19.94
CA HIS A 315 -3.70 -8.08 21.03
C HIS A 315 -2.72 -7.15 21.78
N LYS A 316 -2.37 -5.97 21.24
CA LYS A 316 -1.56 -4.96 21.96
C LYS A 316 -2.26 -4.42 23.22
N SER A 317 -3.59 -4.52 23.31
CA SER A 317 -4.39 -4.13 24.47
C SER A 317 -5.20 -5.32 24.99
N PRO A 318 -5.17 -5.64 26.29
CA PRO A 318 -5.92 -6.77 26.82
C PRO A 318 -7.43 -6.51 26.66
N ARG A 319 -8.09 -7.33 25.81
CA ARG A 319 -9.54 -7.37 25.53
C ARG A 319 -10.08 -6.40 24.47
N GLN A 320 -9.26 -5.84 23.59
CA GLN A 320 -9.82 -5.13 22.44
C GLN A 320 -10.40 -6.14 21.44
N ASN A 321 -11.70 -6.03 21.15
CA ASN A 321 -12.38 -6.87 20.18
C ASN A 321 -11.93 -6.48 18.75
N PRO A 322 -11.50 -7.42 17.88
CA PRO A 322 -11.05 -7.09 16.54
C PRO A 322 -12.08 -6.34 15.69
N LEU A 323 -13.37 -6.63 15.88
CA LEU A 323 -14.45 -5.95 15.14
C LEU A 323 -14.69 -4.53 15.67
N GLU A 324 -14.53 -4.32 16.99
CA GLU A 324 -14.57 -2.97 17.57
C GLU A 324 -13.37 -2.16 17.09
N LEU A 325 -12.18 -2.77 17.01
CA LEU A 325 -11.00 -2.12 16.45
C LEU A 325 -11.24 -1.72 14.98
N LEU A 326 -11.84 -2.57 14.15
CA LEU A 326 -12.20 -2.20 12.78
C LEU A 326 -13.14 -0.99 12.74
N LYS A 327 -14.11 -0.92 13.66
CA LYS A 327 -15.01 0.24 13.81
C LYS A 327 -14.26 1.51 14.23
N ASP A 328 -13.29 1.40 15.12
CA ASP A 328 -12.39 2.49 15.51
C ASP A 328 -11.58 3.01 14.31
N PHE A 329 -11.27 2.12 13.37
CA PHE A 329 -10.66 2.42 12.07
C PHE A 329 -11.65 2.92 11.01
N GLY A 330 -12.90 3.19 11.35
CA GLY A 330 -13.89 3.74 10.41
C GLY A 330 -14.54 2.71 9.49
N VAL A 331 -14.32 1.42 9.70
CA VAL A 331 -15.00 0.34 8.98
C VAL A 331 -16.45 0.24 9.45
N ASP A 332 -17.36 0.16 8.48
CA ASP A 332 -18.74 -0.22 8.70
C ASP A 332 -18.80 -1.75 8.80
N ILE A 333 -19.09 -2.22 10.01
CA ILE A 333 -19.13 -3.64 10.34
C ILE A 333 -20.53 -4.26 10.18
N GLU A 334 -21.54 -3.47 9.84
CA GLU A 334 -22.93 -3.92 9.72
C GLU A 334 -23.27 -4.36 8.29
N HIS A 335 -22.65 -3.73 7.27
CA HIS A 335 -22.87 -4.06 5.86
C HIS A 335 -22.10 -5.29 5.37
N GLU A 336 -21.11 -5.75 6.13
CA GLU A 336 -20.25 -6.88 5.76
C GLU A 336 -20.45 -8.07 6.70
N ASN A 337 -20.25 -9.29 6.19
CA ASN A 337 -20.38 -10.50 7.02
C ASN A 337 -19.14 -10.79 7.88
N LEU A 338 -18.59 -9.74 8.52
CA LEU A 338 -17.37 -9.81 9.33
C LEU A 338 -17.52 -10.66 10.59
N TYR A 339 -18.73 -10.71 11.16
CA TYR A 339 -19.04 -11.63 12.26
C TYR A 339 -18.86 -13.08 11.83
N GLN A 340 -19.38 -13.46 10.65
CA GLN A 340 -19.18 -14.81 10.13
C GLN A 340 -17.70 -15.06 9.80
N ALA A 341 -16.99 -14.09 9.24
CA ALA A 341 -15.55 -14.20 9.00
C ALA A 341 -14.77 -14.46 10.31
N SER A 342 -15.12 -13.76 11.40
CA SER A 342 -14.57 -13.99 12.73
C SER A 342 -14.90 -15.40 13.25
N GLN A 343 -16.16 -15.83 13.18
CA GLN A 343 -16.56 -17.19 13.58
C GLN A 343 -15.81 -18.26 12.78
N ASN A 344 -15.69 -18.10 11.46
CA ASN A 344 -14.93 -19.00 10.62
C ASN A 344 -13.47 -19.13 11.11
N LEU A 345 -12.83 -18.03 11.51
CA LEU A 345 -11.46 -18.07 12.03
C LEU A 345 -11.35 -18.79 13.39
N ILE A 346 -12.35 -18.63 14.27
CA ILE A 346 -12.42 -19.30 15.58
C ILE A 346 -12.61 -20.81 15.41
N GLU A 347 -13.61 -21.23 14.64
CA GLU A 347 -13.91 -22.63 14.35
C GLU A 347 -12.69 -23.35 13.74
N ASN A 348 -12.00 -22.64 12.85
CA ASN A 348 -10.80 -23.13 12.19
C ASN A 348 -9.53 -22.99 13.04
N LYS A 349 -9.61 -22.50 14.28
CA LYS A 349 -8.49 -22.31 15.22
C LYS A 349 -7.36 -21.41 14.68
N PHE A 350 -7.68 -20.46 13.81
CA PHE A 350 -6.79 -19.34 13.49
C PHE A 350 -6.84 -18.29 14.60
N LEU A 351 -8.00 -18.15 15.25
CA LEU A 351 -8.20 -17.38 16.47
C LEU A 351 -8.50 -18.30 17.66
N ASP A 352 -8.29 -17.77 18.86
CA ASP A 352 -8.72 -18.39 20.12
C ASP A 352 -10.25 -18.43 20.25
N GLU A 353 -10.76 -19.08 21.30
CA GLU A 353 -12.20 -19.32 21.48
C GLU A 353 -13.00 -18.03 21.65
N ASP A 354 -12.37 -16.99 22.17
CA ASP A 354 -12.96 -15.65 22.32
C ASP A 354 -12.83 -14.80 21.04
N GLY A 355 -12.07 -15.27 20.04
CA GLY A 355 -11.87 -14.56 18.78
C GLY A 355 -10.96 -13.33 18.86
N TYR A 356 -10.21 -13.15 19.94
CA TYR A 356 -9.42 -11.94 20.22
C TYR A 356 -7.94 -12.11 19.93
N LYS A 357 -7.45 -13.34 19.82
CA LYS A 357 -6.03 -13.61 19.65
C LYS A 357 -5.80 -14.57 18.51
N VAL A 358 -4.86 -14.22 17.64
CA VAL A 358 -4.25 -15.18 16.72
C VAL A 358 -3.66 -16.33 17.53
N THR A 359 -4.11 -17.56 17.24
CA THR A 359 -3.72 -18.76 17.99
C THR A 359 -2.21 -18.88 18.04
N ILE A 360 -1.54 -18.89 16.88
CA ILE A 360 -0.09 -19.08 16.80
C ILE A 360 0.62 -17.73 16.94
N LYS A 361 1.29 -17.51 18.08
CA LYS A 361 1.99 -16.26 18.40
C LYS A 361 3.02 -15.87 17.33
N PHE A 362 3.70 -16.82 16.70
CA PHE A 362 4.63 -16.57 15.60
C PHE A 362 3.95 -16.00 14.34
N VAL A 363 2.77 -16.53 13.96
CA VAL A 363 1.97 -16.01 12.83
C VAL A 363 1.49 -14.59 13.12
N ARG A 364 1.15 -14.28 14.37
CA ARG A 364 0.81 -12.92 14.78
C ARG A 364 1.93 -11.92 14.52
N TYR A 365 3.18 -12.24 14.91
CA TYR A 365 4.31 -11.36 14.68
C TYR A 365 4.48 -11.05 13.19
N TRP A 366 4.40 -12.09 12.36
CA TRP A 366 4.43 -11.95 10.92
C TRP A 366 3.30 -11.07 10.36
N LEU A 367 2.05 -11.26 10.80
CA LEU A 367 0.92 -10.42 10.36
C LEU A 367 1.13 -8.95 10.70
N VAL A 368 1.53 -8.63 11.94
CA VAL A 368 1.74 -7.24 12.37
C VAL A 368 2.86 -6.55 11.57
N GLN A 369 3.88 -7.31 11.14
CA GLN A 369 5.04 -6.78 10.44
C GLN A 369 4.81 -6.60 8.94
N TYR A 370 4.12 -7.53 8.28
CA TYR A 370 3.99 -7.57 6.82
C TYR A 370 2.57 -7.26 6.30
N TYR A 371 1.56 -7.37 7.15
CA TYR A 371 0.15 -7.12 6.83
C TYR A 371 -0.51 -6.26 7.91
N PRO A 372 0.02 -5.05 8.17
CA PRO A 372 -0.55 -4.14 9.15
C PRO A 372 -2.02 -3.85 8.82
N LEU A 373 -2.83 -3.66 9.86
CA LEU A 373 -4.28 -3.47 9.74
C LEU A 373 -4.61 -2.28 8.83
N GLU A 374 -3.85 -1.20 8.95
CA GLU A 374 -3.92 0.03 8.18
C GLU A 374 -3.88 -0.23 6.66
N SER A 375 -3.09 -1.23 6.23
CA SER A 375 -3.00 -1.65 4.83
C SER A 375 -4.08 -2.65 4.46
N SER A 376 -4.40 -3.60 5.34
CA SER A 376 -5.42 -4.63 5.08
C SER A 376 -6.84 -4.06 4.91
N ILE A 377 -7.17 -2.94 5.55
CA ILE A 377 -8.49 -2.28 5.40
C ILE A 377 -8.79 -1.90 3.95
N TRP A 378 -7.78 -1.61 3.13
CA TRP A 378 -7.99 -1.28 1.72
C TRP A 378 -8.45 -2.46 0.87
N GLU A 379 -8.32 -3.70 1.37
CA GLU A 379 -8.80 -4.89 0.66
C GLU A 379 -10.34 -4.95 0.60
N PHE A 380 -11.07 -4.15 1.40
CA PHE A 380 -12.54 -4.04 1.30
C PHE A 380 -12.99 -3.52 -0.07
N GLU A 381 -12.18 -2.72 -0.77
CA GLU A 381 -12.56 -2.13 -2.06
C GLU A 381 -12.74 -3.19 -3.16
N GLU A 382 -12.09 -4.33 -3.02
CA GLU A 382 -12.07 -5.40 -4.02
C GLU A 382 -13.21 -6.41 -3.89
N LEU A 383 -14.05 -6.31 -2.85
CA LEU A 383 -15.10 -7.30 -2.54
C LEU A 383 -16.24 -7.27 -3.56
N GLU A 384 -16.73 -6.07 -3.86
CA GLU A 384 -17.94 -5.86 -4.64
C GLU A 384 -17.60 -5.40 -6.06
N SER A 385 -17.70 -6.33 -7.02
CA SER A 385 -17.40 -6.04 -8.43
C SER A 385 -18.26 -4.92 -8.99
N ASP A 386 -19.52 -4.84 -8.57
CA ASP A 386 -20.46 -3.80 -9.01
C ASP A 386 -20.03 -2.44 -8.46
N ALA A 387 -19.62 -2.36 -7.19
CA ALA A 387 -19.08 -1.13 -6.60
C ALA A 387 -17.82 -0.66 -7.35
N SER A 388 -16.91 -1.58 -7.66
CA SER A 388 -15.72 -1.31 -8.48
C SER A 388 -16.06 -0.78 -9.88
N ASP A 389 -17.13 -1.28 -10.52
CA ASP A 389 -17.58 -0.81 -11.82
C ASP A 389 -18.25 0.56 -11.76
N TYR A 390 -19.04 0.84 -10.72
CA TYR A 390 -19.53 2.19 -10.45
C TYR A 390 -18.39 3.18 -10.16
N TYR A 391 -17.34 2.74 -9.47
CA TYR A 391 -16.15 3.56 -9.20
C TYR A 391 -15.40 3.93 -10.49
N LYS A 392 -15.20 2.97 -11.41
CA LYS A 392 -14.65 3.26 -12.74
C LYS A 392 -15.51 4.26 -13.51
N LYS A 393 -16.84 4.10 -13.50
CA LYS A 393 -17.76 5.05 -14.14
C LYS A 393 -17.66 6.44 -13.51
N ALA A 394 -17.59 6.54 -12.19
CA ALA A 394 -17.42 7.80 -11.47
C ALA A 394 -16.14 8.52 -11.92
N ASN A 395 -15.02 7.80 -12.04
CA ASN A 395 -13.75 8.36 -12.55
C ASN A 395 -13.85 8.87 -13.99
N ILE A 396 -14.55 8.14 -14.88
CA ILE A 396 -14.80 8.60 -16.26
C ILE A 396 -15.61 9.91 -16.28
N TRP A 397 -16.62 10.03 -15.41
CA TRP A 397 -17.42 11.26 -15.34
C TRP A 397 -16.66 12.43 -14.73
N ARG A 398 -15.77 12.15 -13.76
CA ARG A 398 -14.82 13.11 -13.20
C ARG A 398 -13.89 13.67 -14.27
N GLU A 399 -13.27 12.82 -15.08
CA GLU A 399 -12.40 13.23 -16.20
C GLU A 399 -13.14 14.11 -17.22
N ARG A 400 -14.46 13.90 -17.36
CA ARG A 400 -15.33 14.69 -18.26
C ARG A 400 -15.87 15.97 -17.62
N GLY A 401 -15.54 16.25 -16.35
CA GLY A 401 -16.05 17.40 -15.61
C GLY A 401 -17.57 17.38 -15.39
N LYS A 402 -18.19 16.19 -15.38
CA LYS A 402 -19.65 16.03 -15.17
C LYS A 402 -19.95 15.72 -13.70
N THR A 403 -20.00 16.78 -12.90
CA THR A 403 -20.06 16.72 -11.42
C THR A 403 -21.31 16.02 -10.87
N GLU A 404 -22.46 16.11 -11.54
CA GLU A 404 -23.70 15.42 -11.10
C GLU A 404 -23.64 13.91 -11.35
N ASP A 405 -23.14 13.51 -12.53
CA ASP A 405 -22.93 12.10 -12.86
C ASP A 405 -21.85 11.49 -11.96
N GLU A 406 -20.77 12.22 -11.70
CA GLU A 406 -19.73 11.83 -10.74
C GLU A 406 -20.32 11.57 -9.35
N LEU A 407 -21.10 12.52 -8.81
CA LEU A 407 -21.74 12.41 -7.50
C LEU A 407 -22.69 11.21 -7.43
N TYR A 408 -23.51 11.00 -8.47
CA TYR A 408 -24.41 9.85 -8.53
C TYR A 408 -23.64 8.52 -8.49
N HIS A 409 -22.58 8.38 -9.28
CA HIS A 409 -21.84 7.13 -9.34
C HIS A 409 -21.05 6.88 -8.06
N TYR A 410 -20.40 7.87 -7.45
CA TYR A 410 -19.72 7.68 -6.16
C TYR A 410 -20.68 7.34 -5.01
N ASN A 411 -21.87 7.95 -4.97
CA ASN A 411 -22.90 7.55 -4.01
C ASN A 411 -23.32 6.09 -4.21
N LYS A 412 -23.46 5.63 -5.47
CA LYS A 412 -23.74 4.23 -5.77
C LYS A 412 -22.62 3.30 -5.34
N VAL A 413 -21.36 3.72 -5.40
CA VAL A 413 -20.25 2.93 -4.85
C VAL A 413 -20.43 2.71 -3.35
N LEU A 414 -20.70 3.75 -2.57
CA LEU A 414 -20.86 3.63 -1.12
C LEU A 414 -22.15 2.94 -0.69
N GLU A 415 -23.20 2.99 -1.51
CA GLU A 415 -24.43 2.20 -1.29
C GLU A 415 -24.18 0.70 -1.44
N LEU A 416 -23.34 0.31 -2.40
CA LEU A 416 -22.98 -1.09 -2.65
C LEU A 416 -21.87 -1.58 -1.72
N ASN A 417 -20.89 -0.73 -1.43
CA ASN A 417 -19.77 -1.02 -0.55
C ASN A 417 -19.45 0.21 0.32
N PRO A 418 -20.03 0.30 1.53
CA PRO A 418 -19.76 1.41 2.44
C PRO A 418 -18.31 1.49 2.91
N ASN A 419 -17.53 0.42 2.76
CA ASN A 419 -16.11 0.36 3.11
C ASN A 419 -15.19 0.66 1.92
N HIS A 420 -15.73 1.22 0.83
CA HIS A 420 -14.92 1.70 -0.30
C HIS A 420 -14.32 3.08 -0.01
N PHE A 421 -13.20 3.11 0.71
CA PHE A 421 -12.61 4.35 1.23
C PHE A 421 -12.14 5.33 0.15
N SER A 422 -11.66 4.85 -0.99
CA SER A 422 -11.30 5.67 -2.14
C SER A 422 -12.51 6.46 -2.68
N ALA A 423 -13.67 5.82 -2.81
CA ALA A 423 -14.91 6.48 -3.20
C ALA A 423 -15.41 7.43 -2.11
N LEU A 424 -15.27 7.05 -0.84
CA LEU A 424 -15.62 7.88 0.32
C LEU A 424 -14.81 9.18 0.33
N PHE A 425 -13.49 9.11 0.13
CA PHE A 425 -12.66 10.30 0.02
C PHE A 425 -13.05 11.19 -1.16
N ARG A 426 -13.36 10.59 -2.31
CA ARG A 426 -13.79 11.35 -3.50
C ARG A 426 -15.14 12.04 -3.29
N LEU A 427 -16.07 11.35 -2.65
CA LEU A 427 -17.37 11.92 -2.33
C LEU A 427 -17.24 13.04 -1.28
N ALA A 428 -16.36 12.88 -0.28
CA ALA A 428 -16.06 13.91 0.71
C ALA A 428 -15.47 15.18 0.07
N GLU A 429 -14.50 15.01 -0.84
CA GLU A 429 -13.90 16.08 -1.65
C GLU A 429 -14.96 16.82 -2.47
N LEU A 430 -15.87 16.07 -3.11
CA LEU A 430 -16.93 16.65 -3.93
C LEU A 430 -17.94 17.47 -3.09
N HIS A 431 -18.30 16.98 -1.90
CA HIS A 431 -19.16 17.73 -0.97
C HIS A 431 -18.45 18.97 -0.43
N LEU A 432 -17.15 18.90 -0.18
CA LEU A 432 -16.36 20.05 0.28
C LEU A 432 -16.32 21.16 -0.79
N ILE A 433 -16.05 20.82 -2.05
CA ILE A 433 -16.06 21.77 -3.18
C ILE A 433 -17.44 22.41 -3.39
N ARG A 434 -18.52 21.67 -3.08
CA ARG A 434 -19.91 22.16 -3.14
C ARG A 434 -20.32 22.95 -1.90
N GLU A 435 -19.41 23.20 -0.96
CA GLU A 435 -19.68 23.85 0.34
C GLU A 435 -20.73 23.11 1.18
N GLU A 436 -20.95 21.82 0.92
CA GLU A 436 -21.79 20.93 1.71
C GLU A 436 -21.02 20.40 2.92
N PHE A 437 -20.51 21.33 3.75
CA PHE A 437 -19.50 21.08 4.77
C PHE A 437 -19.87 20.01 5.79
N LEU A 438 -21.14 19.92 6.20
CA LEU A 438 -21.60 18.90 7.14
C LEU A 438 -21.42 17.49 6.58
N LYS A 439 -21.87 17.23 5.34
CA LYS A 439 -21.72 15.92 4.68
C LYS A 439 -20.24 15.60 4.44
N ALA A 440 -19.47 16.60 4.02
CA ALA A 440 -18.03 16.45 3.85
C ALA A 440 -17.37 16.04 5.18
N SER A 441 -17.72 16.69 6.29
CA SER A 441 -17.15 16.40 7.61
C SER A 441 -17.50 15.00 8.14
N GLU A 442 -18.70 14.49 7.86
CA GLU A 442 -19.10 13.12 8.22
C GLU A 442 -18.27 12.07 7.46
N LEU A 443 -18.10 12.27 6.15
CA LEU A 443 -17.29 11.36 5.33
C LEU A 443 -15.81 11.48 5.70
N TYR A 444 -15.27 12.69 5.86
CA TYR A 444 -13.89 12.90 6.25
C TYR A 444 -13.58 12.40 7.67
N GLU A 445 -14.52 12.45 8.61
CA GLU A 445 -14.34 11.83 9.93
C GLU A 445 -14.09 10.32 9.79
N ARG A 446 -14.88 9.66 8.96
CA ARG A 446 -14.74 8.23 8.71
C ARG A 446 -13.47 7.91 7.94
N GLY A 447 -13.10 8.74 6.96
CA GLY A 447 -11.83 8.64 6.23
C GLY A 447 -10.60 8.90 7.11
N TYR A 448 -10.69 9.82 8.06
CA TYR A 448 -9.62 10.18 9.00
C TYR A 448 -9.25 9.01 9.92
N LYS A 449 -10.21 8.16 10.28
CA LYS A 449 -9.95 6.94 11.05
C LYS A 449 -9.14 5.89 10.28
N VAL A 450 -9.24 5.87 8.95
CA VAL A 450 -8.48 4.94 8.08
C VAL A 450 -7.11 5.49 7.72
N ASN A 451 -7.08 6.76 7.28
CA ASN A 451 -5.86 7.42 6.84
C ASN A 451 -5.87 8.87 7.33
N PRO A 452 -5.40 9.09 8.59
CA PRO A 452 -5.37 10.42 9.18
C PRO A 452 -4.56 11.40 8.33
N GLU A 453 -3.41 10.98 7.81
CA GLU A 453 -2.51 11.82 7.01
C GLU A 453 -3.19 12.33 5.74
N ARG A 454 -3.96 11.48 5.05
CA ARG A 454 -4.69 11.86 3.83
C ARG A 454 -5.91 12.74 4.10
N ALA A 455 -6.58 12.57 5.23
CA ALA A 455 -7.87 13.19 5.49
C ALA A 455 -7.78 14.47 6.31
N LYS A 456 -6.67 14.70 7.02
CA LYS A 456 -6.57 15.68 8.10
C LYS A 456 -6.95 17.09 7.66
N ASP A 457 -6.33 17.58 6.59
CA ASP A 457 -6.45 18.99 6.19
C ASP A 457 -7.85 19.29 5.67
N GLU A 458 -8.40 18.43 4.81
CA GLU A 458 -9.76 18.58 4.29
C GLU A 458 -10.83 18.30 5.35
N TYR A 459 -10.54 17.44 6.35
CA TYR A 459 -11.43 17.27 7.50
C TYR A 459 -11.51 18.55 8.34
N ILE A 460 -10.36 19.15 8.65
CA ILE A 460 -10.24 20.45 9.32
C ILE A 460 -11.03 21.52 8.54
N GLU A 461 -10.82 21.61 7.23
CA GLU A 461 -11.52 22.57 6.36
C GLU A 461 -13.04 22.36 6.39
N SER A 462 -13.49 21.11 6.28
CA SER A 462 -14.92 20.77 6.33
C SER A 462 -15.56 21.10 7.69
N LEU A 463 -14.85 20.88 8.80
CA LEU A 463 -15.32 21.22 10.14
C LEU A 463 -15.44 22.74 10.31
N LEU A 464 -14.43 23.51 9.89
CA LEU A 464 -14.46 24.98 9.96
C LEU A 464 -15.59 25.58 9.12
N GLY A 465 -15.80 25.06 7.91
CA GLY A 465 -16.92 25.48 7.06
C GLY A 465 -18.27 25.21 7.72
N ALA A 466 -18.46 24.01 8.30
CA ALA A 466 -19.70 23.63 8.97
C ALA A 466 -19.96 24.46 10.25
N ILE A 467 -18.90 24.69 11.03
CA ILE A 467 -18.90 25.58 12.19
C ILE A 467 -19.35 26.99 11.80
N LYS A 468 -18.75 27.56 10.75
CA LYS A 468 -19.07 28.91 10.28
C LYS A 468 -20.54 29.03 9.87
N LEU A 469 -21.06 28.06 9.11
CA LEU A 469 -22.46 28.01 8.73
C LEU A 469 -23.39 27.96 9.95
N HIS A 470 -23.08 27.12 10.94
CA HIS A 470 -23.89 27.04 12.16
C HIS A 470 -23.84 28.33 12.99
N LEU A 471 -22.70 29.04 13.01
CA LEU A 471 -22.59 30.34 13.66
C LEU A 471 -23.44 31.41 12.98
N GLU A 472 -23.42 31.48 11.66
CA GLU A 472 -24.27 32.39 10.86
C GLU A 472 -25.77 32.11 11.11
N ASP A 473 -26.14 30.84 11.22
CA ASP A 473 -27.49 30.37 11.53
C ASP A 473 -27.91 30.52 13.00
N ARG A 474 -27.00 30.97 13.88
CA ARG A 474 -27.18 31.03 15.35
C ARG A 474 -27.45 29.65 16.00
N LYS A 475 -26.99 28.57 15.38
CA LYS A 475 -27.02 27.17 15.87
C LYS A 475 -25.79 26.88 16.72
N PHE A 476 -25.77 27.50 17.89
CA PHE A 476 -24.60 27.60 18.74
C PHE A 476 -24.19 26.30 19.43
N GLN A 477 -25.15 25.41 19.68
CA GLN A 477 -24.88 24.11 20.29
C GLN A 477 -24.19 23.17 19.28
N GLU A 478 -24.72 23.11 18.06
CA GLU A 478 -24.17 22.30 16.97
C GLU A 478 -22.77 22.79 16.57
N ALA A 479 -22.55 24.11 16.53
CA ALA A 479 -21.22 24.69 16.33
C ALA A 479 -20.24 24.25 17.44
N SER A 480 -20.68 24.24 18.71
CA SER A 480 -19.84 23.80 19.84
C SER A 480 -19.42 22.34 19.72
N GLU A 481 -20.32 21.45 19.29
CA GLU A 481 -20.02 20.01 19.11
C GLU A 481 -19.01 19.78 17.96
N LEU A 482 -19.16 20.51 16.85
CA LEU A 482 -18.20 20.44 15.73
C LEU A 482 -16.83 20.99 16.11
N TYR A 483 -16.79 22.05 16.90
CA TYR A 483 -15.55 22.59 17.45
C TYR A 483 -14.83 21.57 18.35
N GLU A 484 -15.55 20.79 19.14
CA GLU A 484 -14.94 19.73 19.98
C GLU A 484 -14.26 18.66 19.10
N ARG A 485 -14.89 18.28 18.00
CA ARG A 485 -14.30 17.40 16.99
C ARG A 485 -13.07 18.03 16.33
N PHE A 486 -13.15 19.30 15.96
CA PHE A 486 -12.03 20.06 15.38
C PHE A 486 -10.80 20.10 16.30
N CYS A 487 -11.00 20.35 17.59
CA CYS A 487 -9.95 20.30 18.61
C CYS A 487 -9.28 18.92 18.71
N GLY A 488 -10.05 17.85 18.56
CA GLY A 488 -9.52 16.49 18.55
C GLY A 488 -8.56 16.22 17.37
N VAL A 489 -8.73 16.93 16.26
CA VAL A 489 -7.94 16.75 15.02
C VAL A 489 -6.78 17.76 14.92
N ASN A 490 -7.00 19.00 15.37
CA ASN A 490 -6.02 20.09 15.34
C ASN A 490 -5.88 20.80 16.71
N PRO A 491 -5.13 20.21 17.65
CA PRO A 491 -4.98 20.78 18.99
C PRO A 491 -4.24 22.13 19.02
N GLU A 492 -3.32 22.38 18.09
CA GLU A 492 -2.42 23.56 18.11
C GLU A 492 -3.01 24.79 17.38
N GLY A 493 -4.02 24.62 16.54
CA GLY A 493 -4.66 25.72 15.80
C GLY A 493 -5.95 26.26 16.45
N ALA A 494 -6.63 25.45 17.26
CA ALA A 494 -8.03 25.67 17.64
C ALA A 494 -8.29 26.75 18.70
N GLU A 495 -7.26 27.22 19.39
CA GLU A 495 -7.42 28.11 20.56
C GLU A 495 -8.10 29.44 20.17
N ASN A 496 -7.60 30.10 19.13
CA ASN A 496 -8.12 31.40 18.70
C ASN A 496 -9.53 31.31 18.13
N GLU A 497 -9.84 30.23 17.40
CA GLU A 497 -11.19 30.04 16.85
C GLU A 497 -12.21 29.72 17.95
N TYR A 498 -11.85 28.94 18.96
CA TYR A 498 -12.68 28.69 20.14
C TYR A 498 -12.95 29.95 20.96
N ILE A 499 -11.92 30.79 21.12
CA ILE A 499 -12.05 32.09 21.77
C ILE A 499 -13.08 32.94 21.02
N ASN A 500 -12.95 33.05 19.70
CA ASN A 500 -13.89 33.81 18.88
C ASN A 500 -15.33 33.27 18.93
N LEU A 501 -15.50 31.94 18.89
CA LEU A 501 -16.80 31.29 19.09
C LEU A 501 -17.39 31.70 20.45
N PHE A 502 -16.69 31.37 21.55
CA PHE A 502 -17.21 31.61 22.88
C PHE A 502 -17.50 33.08 23.13
N MET A 503 -16.68 34.00 22.63
CA MET A 503 -16.96 35.43 22.69
C MET A 503 -18.18 35.82 21.86
N GLY A 504 -18.36 35.29 20.65
CA GLY A 504 -19.54 35.53 19.83
C GLY A 504 -20.83 35.04 20.48
N LEU A 505 -20.82 33.82 21.03
CA LEU A 505 -21.91 33.25 21.81
C LEU A 505 -22.22 34.10 23.04
N ALA A 506 -21.17 34.44 23.79
CA ALA A 506 -21.30 35.21 25.01
C ALA A 506 -21.86 36.61 24.72
N ASN A 507 -21.44 37.26 23.64
CA ASN A 507 -22.00 38.53 23.17
C ASN A 507 -23.47 38.42 22.78
N SER A 508 -23.87 37.33 22.11
CA SER A 508 -25.28 37.07 21.78
C SER A 508 -26.13 36.94 23.06
N HIS A 509 -25.69 36.11 24.01
CA HIS A 509 -26.36 35.98 25.31
C HIS A 509 -26.37 37.31 26.09
N MET A 510 -25.30 38.10 26.01
CA MET A 510 -25.20 39.42 26.64
C MET A 510 -26.25 40.38 26.05
N ASN A 511 -26.39 40.42 24.73
CA ASN A 511 -27.39 41.22 24.03
C ASN A 511 -28.83 40.80 24.35
N ASN A 512 -29.05 39.50 24.59
CA ASN A 512 -30.34 38.94 25.02
C ASN A 512 -30.60 39.10 26.53
N GLN A 513 -29.72 39.75 27.28
CA GLN A 513 -29.80 39.90 28.75
C GLN A 513 -29.72 38.58 29.54
N GLU A 514 -29.14 37.54 28.93
CA GLU A 514 -28.89 36.23 29.53
C GLU A 514 -27.50 36.20 30.18
N PHE A 515 -27.29 37.10 31.15
CA PHE A 515 -25.97 37.42 31.72
C PHE A 515 -25.23 36.21 32.33
N GLN A 516 -25.95 35.24 32.88
CA GLN A 516 -25.36 34.06 33.50
C GLN A 516 -24.74 33.10 32.47
N GLU A 517 -25.38 32.92 31.32
CA GLU A 517 -24.86 32.06 30.24
C GLU A 517 -23.73 32.77 29.49
N ALA A 518 -23.86 34.08 29.27
CA ALA A 518 -22.78 34.91 28.71
C ALA A 518 -21.50 34.81 29.55
N PHE A 519 -21.61 34.92 30.87
CA PHE A 519 -20.48 34.81 31.79
C PHE A 519 -19.78 33.44 31.70
N LYS A 520 -20.52 32.32 31.68
CA LYS A 520 -19.93 30.97 31.58
C LYS A 520 -19.13 30.80 30.29
N LEU A 521 -19.61 31.37 29.19
CA LEU A 521 -18.94 31.32 27.88
C LEU A 521 -17.68 32.18 27.86
N TYR A 522 -17.73 33.41 28.40
CA TYR A 522 -16.52 34.22 28.56
C TYR A 522 -15.49 33.56 29.51
N GLU A 523 -15.94 32.86 30.56
CA GLU A 523 -15.03 32.10 31.43
C GLU A 523 -14.33 30.96 30.68
N ARG A 524 -15.04 30.27 29.78
CA ARG A 524 -14.43 29.25 28.91
C ARG A 524 -13.39 29.85 27.97
N ALA A 525 -13.70 30.98 27.33
CA ALA A 525 -12.73 31.71 26.50
C ALA A 525 -11.50 32.15 27.32
N TYR A 526 -11.71 32.67 28.52
CA TYR A 526 -10.67 33.16 29.42
C TYR A 526 -9.74 32.05 29.92
N LYS A 527 -10.26 30.83 30.12
CA LYS A 527 -9.43 29.68 30.48
C LYS A 527 -8.48 29.25 29.36
N ILE A 528 -8.82 29.52 28.09
CA ILE A 528 -7.99 29.18 26.93
C ILE A 528 -6.87 30.20 26.78
N ASN A 529 -7.21 31.49 26.64
CA ASN A 529 -6.21 32.55 26.56
C ASN A 529 -6.61 33.77 27.41
N PRO A 530 -6.15 33.84 28.67
CA PRO A 530 -6.47 34.93 29.58
C PRO A 530 -6.09 36.31 29.05
N GLU A 531 -5.00 36.44 28.29
CA GLU A 531 -4.49 37.74 27.82
C GLU A 531 -5.39 38.35 26.75
N THR A 532 -5.94 37.52 25.85
CA THR A 532 -6.73 38.00 24.71
C THR A 532 -8.16 38.41 25.09
N VAL A 533 -8.76 37.76 26.10
CA VAL A 533 -10.18 38.00 26.46
C VAL A 533 -10.37 38.58 27.87
N LYS A 534 -9.29 39.10 28.46
CA LYS A 534 -9.29 39.63 29.83
C LYS A 534 -10.36 40.69 30.02
N ASP A 535 -10.40 41.66 29.11
CA ASP A 535 -11.23 42.85 29.25
C ASP A 535 -12.71 42.52 29.04
N GLU A 536 -13.02 41.70 28.04
CA GLU A 536 -14.38 41.21 27.77
C GLU A 536 -14.92 40.34 28.91
N TYR A 537 -14.07 39.50 29.51
CA TYR A 537 -14.45 38.71 30.68
C TYR A 537 -14.70 39.57 31.91
N ILE A 538 -13.88 40.61 32.13
CA ILE A 538 -14.09 41.60 33.20
C ILE A 538 -15.41 42.35 33.00
N GLU A 539 -15.69 42.85 31.79
CA GLU A 539 -16.95 43.55 31.51
C GLU A 539 -18.16 42.63 31.64
N SER A 540 -18.05 41.35 31.26
CA SER A 540 -19.11 40.36 31.49
C SER A 540 -19.39 40.13 32.97
N LEU A 541 -18.35 39.98 33.79
CA LEU A 541 -18.45 39.85 35.24
C LEU A 541 -19.09 41.09 35.88
N LEU A 542 -18.70 42.29 35.45
CA LEU A 542 -19.28 43.55 35.90
C LEU A 542 -20.76 43.65 35.52
N GLY A 543 -21.11 43.30 34.27
CA GLY A 543 -22.49 43.29 33.78
C GLY A 543 -23.37 42.29 34.53
N TYR A 544 -22.86 41.08 34.79
CA TYR A 544 -23.57 40.08 35.59
C TYR A 544 -23.76 40.53 37.04
N GLY A 545 -22.71 41.07 37.67
CA GLY A 545 -22.78 41.65 39.02
C GLY A 545 -23.78 42.81 39.12
N ASP A 546 -23.78 43.72 38.14
CA ASP A 546 -24.73 44.84 38.09
C ASP A 546 -26.16 44.35 37.84
N HIS A 547 -26.37 43.29 37.05
CA HIS A 547 -27.68 42.64 36.90
C HIS A 547 -28.19 42.05 38.22
N LEU A 548 -27.33 41.36 38.97
CA LEU A 548 -27.67 40.83 40.31
C LEU A 548 -28.01 41.95 41.29
N ILE A 549 -27.24 43.04 41.29
CA ILE A 549 -27.54 44.25 42.07
C ILE A 549 -28.88 44.85 41.62
N LYS A 550 -29.12 44.99 40.32
CA LYS A 550 -30.36 45.54 39.79
C LYS A 550 -31.56 44.71 40.26
N ASN A 551 -31.49 43.38 40.13
CA ASN A 551 -32.53 42.46 40.63
C ASN A 551 -32.77 42.63 42.13
N LEU A 552 -31.72 42.79 42.94
CA LEU A 552 -31.80 43.13 44.37
C LEU A 552 -32.55 44.46 44.60
N THR A 553 -32.30 45.48 43.77
CA THR A 553 -32.88 46.83 43.90
C THR A 553 -34.28 47.02 43.32
N THR A 554 -34.72 46.14 42.43
CA THR A 554 -36.03 46.28 41.77
C THR A 554 -37.15 46.24 42.80
N LYS A 555 -38.12 47.14 42.65
CA LYS A 555 -39.16 47.53 43.62
C LYS A 555 -40.14 46.37 43.93
N GLY A 556 -39.68 45.37 44.66
CA GLY A 556 -40.43 44.17 45.03
C GLY A 556 -39.60 43.25 45.93
N VAL A 557 -38.38 42.91 45.52
CA VAL A 557 -37.51 41.93 46.22
C VAL A 557 -36.99 42.46 47.55
N LEU A 558 -36.50 43.70 47.61
CA LEU A 558 -36.05 44.34 48.86
C LEU A 558 -37.19 44.54 49.88
N THR A 559 -38.41 44.79 49.40
CA THR A 559 -39.62 44.91 50.24
C THR A 559 -40.16 43.55 50.72
N ASP A 560 -40.11 42.51 49.89
CA ASP A 560 -40.48 41.15 50.30
C ASP A 560 -39.41 40.52 51.23
N LEU A 561 -38.11 40.72 50.95
CA LEU A 561 -37.01 40.26 51.82
C LEU A 561 -37.04 40.91 53.20
N MET A 562 -37.38 42.19 53.29
CA MET A 562 -37.54 42.88 54.57
C MET A 562 -38.83 42.49 55.33
N THR A 563 -39.77 41.76 54.71
CA THR A 563 -41.05 41.40 55.33
C THR A 563 -41.31 39.90 55.48
N LYS A 564 -40.59 39.00 54.79
CA LYS A 564 -40.90 37.57 54.75
C LYS A 564 -39.73 36.55 54.81
N THR A 565 -38.46 36.92 54.76
CA THR A 565 -37.37 35.93 54.57
C THR A 565 -36.35 35.86 55.71
N ASP A 566 -35.77 34.67 55.92
CA ASP A 566 -34.73 34.37 56.91
C ASP A 566 -33.39 35.00 56.48
N LEU A 567 -32.56 35.43 57.44
CA LEU A 567 -31.26 36.12 57.20
C LEU A 567 -30.34 35.34 56.25
N ALA A 568 -30.40 34.02 56.29
CA ALA A 568 -29.58 33.12 55.49
C ALA A 568 -29.79 33.31 53.99
N ASP A 569 -31.03 33.58 53.54
CA ASP A 569 -31.34 33.80 52.13
C ASP A 569 -30.82 35.16 51.66
N PHE A 570 -30.79 36.16 52.54
CA PHE A 570 -30.30 37.49 52.20
C PHE A 570 -28.76 37.55 52.13
N ASP A 571 -28.07 36.96 53.12
CA ASP A 571 -26.62 36.79 53.09
C ASP A 571 -26.21 35.97 51.86
N TYR A 572 -26.99 34.94 51.49
CA TYR A 572 -26.77 34.17 50.27
C TYR A 572 -26.85 35.04 49.01
N ILE A 573 -27.88 35.86 48.84
CA ILE A 573 -28.04 36.70 47.63
C ILE A 573 -26.98 37.81 47.57
N ILE A 574 -26.62 38.44 48.70
CA ILE A 574 -25.51 39.43 48.72
C ILE A 574 -24.19 38.76 48.36
N ASN A 575 -23.91 37.57 48.90
CA ASN A 575 -22.68 36.85 48.56
C ASN A 575 -22.65 36.44 47.08
N GLN A 576 -23.79 36.06 46.50
CA GLN A 576 -23.92 35.82 45.06
C GLN A 576 -23.65 37.09 44.23
N ALA A 577 -24.11 38.27 44.69
CA ALA A 577 -23.85 39.54 44.01
C ALA A 577 -22.41 40.04 44.18
N LYS A 578 -21.73 39.70 45.29
CA LYS A 578 -20.31 40.02 45.52
C LYS A 578 -19.37 39.21 44.64
N GLY A 579 -19.67 37.93 44.44
CA GLY A 579 -18.82 36.97 43.74
C GLY A 579 -18.24 37.49 42.41
N PRO A 580 -19.04 38.05 41.49
CA PRO A 580 -18.52 38.59 40.23
C PRO A 580 -17.49 39.72 40.42
N PHE A 581 -17.74 40.64 41.35
CA PHE A 581 -16.83 41.76 41.61
C PHE A 581 -15.55 41.31 42.34
N GLU A 582 -15.64 40.35 43.25
CA GLU A 582 -14.46 39.75 43.90
C GLU A 582 -13.57 39.07 42.86
N LYS A 583 -14.19 38.39 41.90
CA LYS A 583 -13.49 37.77 40.77
C LYS A 583 -12.80 38.82 39.90
N VAL A 584 -13.47 39.93 39.57
CA VAL A 584 -12.84 41.05 38.83
C VAL A 584 -11.62 41.58 39.58
N VAL A 585 -11.73 41.85 40.89
CA VAL A 585 -10.60 42.34 41.70
C VAL A 585 -9.45 41.32 41.78
N SER A 586 -9.75 40.03 41.71
CA SER A 586 -8.71 38.98 41.64
C SER A 586 -7.96 38.93 40.30
N ILE A 587 -8.58 39.41 39.23
CA ILE A 587 -8.01 39.42 37.86
C ILE A 587 -7.31 40.75 37.57
N ASP A 588 -7.93 41.86 38.00
CA ASP A 588 -7.41 43.22 37.92
C ASP A 588 -7.70 43.96 39.23
N ASP A 589 -6.69 43.98 40.11
CA ASP A 589 -6.80 44.66 41.40
C ASP A 589 -6.88 46.19 41.25
N THR A 590 -6.57 46.75 40.08
CA THR A 590 -6.68 48.19 39.83
C THR A 590 -8.09 48.62 39.45
N ASN A 591 -9.02 47.67 39.23
CA ASN A 591 -10.39 47.97 38.83
C ASN A 591 -11.18 48.70 39.92
N ILE A 592 -11.23 50.03 39.82
CA ILE A 592 -11.89 50.92 40.79
C ILE A 592 -13.40 50.67 40.85
N ARG A 593 -14.03 50.31 39.73
CA ARG A 593 -15.47 50.06 39.64
C ARG A 593 -15.86 48.85 40.49
N ALA A 594 -15.17 47.72 40.34
CA ALA A 594 -15.42 46.52 41.15
C ALA A 594 -15.17 46.76 42.64
N LYS A 595 -14.07 47.46 43.00
CA LYS A 595 -13.78 47.84 44.40
C LYS A 595 -14.87 48.73 45.01
N ASN A 596 -15.40 49.68 44.25
CA ASN A 596 -16.50 50.54 44.71
C ASN A 596 -17.81 49.77 44.87
N GLN A 597 -18.13 48.84 43.96
CA GLN A 597 -19.31 47.98 44.09
C GLN A 597 -19.20 47.04 45.31
N LEU A 598 -18.05 46.40 45.54
CA LEU A 598 -17.81 45.58 46.73
C LEU A 598 -17.91 46.37 48.03
N LYS A 599 -17.32 47.57 48.07
CA LYS A 599 -17.44 48.47 49.21
C LYS A 599 -18.91 48.83 49.46
N SER A 600 -19.67 49.10 48.41
CA SER A 600 -21.10 49.43 48.51
C SER A 600 -21.92 48.22 49.00
N LEU A 601 -21.70 47.03 48.44
CA LEU A 601 -22.34 45.79 48.89
C LEU A 601 -21.98 45.44 50.34
N THR A 602 -20.75 45.70 50.77
CA THR A 602 -20.31 45.48 52.16
C THR A 602 -20.94 46.51 53.11
N ILE A 603 -21.05 47.77 52.70
CA ILE A 603 -21.79 48.79 53.47
C ILE A 603 -23.27 48.40 53.58
N ILE A 604 -23.88 47.86 52.53
CA ILE A 604 -25.27 47.37 52.55
C ILE A 604 -25.38 46.19 53.53
N GLU A 605 -24.49 45.20 53.44
CA GLU A 605 -24.43 44.05 54.34
C GLU A 605 -24.23 44.47 55.81
N ASP A 606 -23.26 45.34 56.09
CA ASP A 606 -22.97 45.85 57.44
C ASP A 606 -24.11 46.69 57.99
N ASN A 607 -24.71 47.57 57.17
CA ASN A 607 -25.88 48.34 57.59
C ASN A 607 -27.05 47.43 57.91
N LEU A 608 -27.27 46.35 57.15
CA LEU A 608 -28.35 45.40 57.41
C LEU A 608 -28.09 44.58 58.67
N LYS A 609 -26.86 44.07 58.87
CA LYS A 609 -26.43 43.39 60.10
C LYS A 609 -26.59 44.32 61.33
N ASN A 610 -26.19 45.58 61.22
CA ASN A 610 -26.33 46.59 62.28
C ASN A 610 -27.79 47.01 62.53
N THR A 611 -28.63 47.04 61.50
CA THR A 611 -30.07 47.33 61.65
C THR A 611 -30.77 46.26 62.51
N GLN A 612 -30.25 45.03 62.55
CA GLN A 612 -30.73 43.98 63.45
C GLN A 612 -30.11 43.98 64.86
N ILE A 613 -28.87 44.44 65.06
CA ILE A 613 -28.28 44.59 66.41
C ILE A 613 -29.11 45.58 67.26
N HIS A 614 -29.80 46.52 66.61
CA HIS A 614 -30.79 47.41 67.22
C HIS A 614 -32.24 46.89 67.14
N GLN A 615 -32.46 45.58 67.31
CA GLN A 615 -33.75 45.06 67.79
C GLN A 615 -33.97 45.42 69.27
N GLY A 616 -34.21 46.72 69.49
CA GLY A 616 -34.58 47.32 70.77
C GLY A 616 -35.45 48.55 70.53
N LYS A 617 -36.76 48.32 70.33
CA LYS A 617 -37.88 49.28 70.40
C LYS A 617 -37.60 50.74 69.95
N LYS A 618 -37.51 50.96 68.63
CA LYS A 618 -38.04 52.16 67.93
C LYS A 618 -38.27 51.81 66.45
N HIS A 619 -39.36 51.07 66.21
CA HIS A 619 -39.69 50.41 64.94
C HIS A 619 -40.51 51.28 63.98
N LYS A 620 -40.37 50.98 62.69
CA LYS A 620 -40.78 51.72 61.49
C LYS A 620 -39.89 52.89 61.08
N GLN A 621 -39.65 53.90 61.91
CA GLN A 621 -38.86 55.06 61.44
C GLN A 621 -37.39 54.72 61.14
N ILE A 622 -36.72 53.93 61.98
CA ILE A 622 -35.31 53.52 61.76
C ILE A 622 -35.21 52.55 60.58
N LEU A 623 -36.20 51.67 60.39
CA LEU A 623 -36.25 50.69 59.30
C LEU A 623 -36.57 51.36 57.95
N ILE A 624 -37.41 52.40 57.97
CA ILE A 624 -37.68 53.27 56.82
C ILE A 624 -36.47 54.15 56.53
N LEU A 625 -35.80 54.72 57.55
CA LEU A 625 -34.58 55.50 57.38
C LEU A 625 -33.41 54.66 56.87
N SER A 626 -33.25 53.42 57.36
CA SER A 626 -32.22 52.48 56.88
C SER A 626 -32.54 52.01 55.45
N ALA A 627 -33.81 51.70 55.15
CA ALA A 627 -34.27 51.40 53.80
C ALA A 627 -34.15 52.59 52.84
N ILE A 628 -34.36 53.83 53.31
CA ILE A 628 -34.14 55.07 52.55
C ILE A 628 -32.66 55.30 52.34
N SER A 629 -31.79 55.07 53.34
CA SER A 629 -30.34 55.18 53.15
C SER A 629 -29.79 54.10 52.23
N ILE A 630 -30.27 52.86 52.33
CA ILE A 630 -29.92 51.77 51.41
C ILE A 630 -30.47 52.09 50.02
N SER A 631 -31.71 52.57 49.91
CA SER A 631 -32.29 53.01 48.62
C SER A 631 -31.55 54.22 48.03
N LEU A 632 -31.05 55.17 48.84
CA LEU A 632 -30.24 56.30 48.41
C LEU A 632 -28.84 55.88 47.97
N ILE A 633 -28.22 54.91 48.67
CA ILE A 633 -26.95 54.30 48.26
C ILE A 633 -27.13 53.56 46.93
N LEU A 634 -28.21 52.79 46.78
CA LEU A 634 -28.55 52.07 45.56
C LEU A 634 -28.94 52.99 44.39
N VAL A 635 -29.64 54.11 44.65
CA VAL A 635 -29.91 55.16 43.65
C VAL A 635 -28.61 55.90 43.26
N GLY A 636 -27.68 56.08 44.19
CA GLY A 636 -26.34 56.60 43.92
C GLY A 636 -25.53 55.69 42.99
N ILE A 637 -25.63 54.37 43.17
CA ILE A 637 -25.05 53.36 42.25
C ILE A 637 -25.73 53.40 40.89
N GLY A 638 -27.06 53.54 40.84
CA GLY A 638 -27.82 53.73 39.59
C GLY A 638 -27.51 55.03 38.83
N PHE A 639 -27.18 56.11 39.55
CA PHE A 639 -26.76 57.38 38.96
C PHE A 639 -25.31 57.30 38.42
N PHE A 640 -24.45 56.49 39.05
CA PHE A 640 -23.11 56.18 38.54
C PHE A 640 -23.16 55.33 37.27
N LEU A 641 -24.10 54.37 37.19
CA LEU A 641 -24.38 53.57 35.97
C LEU A 641 -24.86 54.45 34.79
N GLY A 642 -25.59 55.53 35.04
CA GLY A 642 -26.05 56.47 34.01
C GLY A 642 -25.01 57.49 33.54
N LEU A 643 -23.90 57.66 34.27
CA LEU A 643 -22.84 58.63 33.94
C LEU A 643 -21.63 58.00 33.23
N VAL A 644 -21.45 56.68 33.31
CA VAL A 644 -20.37 55.97 32.60
C VAL A 644 -20.78 55.52 31.19
N SER A 645 -22.07 55.61 30.82
CA SER A 645 -22.55 55.32 29.45
C SER A 645 -22.38 56.48 28.45
N LYS A 646 -21.46 57.42 28.71
CA LYS A 646 -21.16 58.53 27.80
C LYS A 646 -19.66 58.76 27.70
N SER A 647 -19.06 58.16 26.67
CA SER A 647 -17.83 58.64 26.03
C SER A 647 -18.14 59.03 24.58
N ASP A 648 -17.89 60.30 24.27
CA ASP A 648 -17.75 60.98 22.96
C ASP A 648 -18.76 60.75 21.81
N PRO A 649 -19.66 61.73 21.58
CA PRO A 649 -20.20 62.04 20.26
C PRO A 649 -19.46 63.25 19.67
N ASN A 650 -18.33 63.01 18.99
CA ASN A 650 -17.70 64.01 18.14
C ASN A 650 -17.17 63.37 16.84
N PHE A 651 -18.11 63.07 15.94
CA PHE A 651 -17.92 63.22 14.51
C PHE A 651 -19.25 63.74 13.96
N GLN A 652 -19.36 65.06 13.78
CA GLN A 652 -20.55 65.66 13.17
C GLN A 652 -20.39 65.72 11.64
N PRO A 653 -21.44 65.39 10.88
CA PRO A 653 -21.63 65.86 9.52
C PRO A 653 -22.14 67.32 9.53
N GLU A 654 -21.64 68.16 8.62
CA GLU A 654 -22.16 69.51 8.39
C GLU A 654 -23.51 69.50 7.63
N PRO A 655 -24.39 70.51 7.83
CA PRO A 655 -25.74 70.53 7.29
C PRO A 655 -25.86 71.29 5.95
N GLU A 656 -26.81 70.86 5.12
CA GLU A 656 -27.33 71.64 3.99
C GLU A 656 -28.33 72.72 4.46
N LEU A 657 -28.30 73.92 3.85
CA LEU A 657 -29.50 74.53 3.23
C LEU A 657 -29.19 75.76 2.33
N SER A 658 -29.72 75.68 1.10
CA SER A 658 -30.43 76.74 0.34
C SER A 658 -29.71 78.04 -0.10
N THR A 659 -29.52 78.25 -1.41
CA THR A 659 -30.39 79.12 -2.29
C THR A 659 -29.93 79.10 -3.76
N GLN A 660 -30.91 78.98 -4.67
CA GLN A 660 -30.91 79.09 -6.15
C GLN A 660 -30.45 80.49 -6.69
N PRO A 661 -30.08 80.68 -8.00
CA PRO A 661 -30.95 80.44 -9.17
C PRO A 661 -30.33 79.95 -10.52
N GLU A 662 -31.26 79.45 -11.35
CA GLU A 662 -31.36 79.22 -12.81
C GLU A 662 -30.75 80.29 -13.78
N PRO A 663 -30.84 80.15 -15.14
CA PRO A 663 -30.60 79.00 -16.05
C PRO A 663 -29.77 79.44 -17.31
N GLU A 664 -29.53 78.53 -18.27
CA GLU A 664 -29.64 78.72 -19.74
C GLU A 664 -28.55 78.12 -20.66
N LEU A 665 -29.09 77.47 -21.72
CA LEU A 665 -28.62 77.20 -23.08
C LEU A 665 -27.48 76.17 -23.29
N SER A 666 -27.78 74.96 -23.79
CA SER A 666 -28.11 74.60 -25.19
C SER A 666 -26.87 74.47 -26.08
N THR A 667 -26.50 73.24 -26.48
CA THR A 667 -26.70 72.69 -27.84
C THR A 667 -26.05 71.30 -28.00
N GLN A 668 -26.80 70.33 -28.53
CA GLN A 668 -26.30 69.17 -29.30
C GLN A 668 -25.63 69.66 -30.61
N PRO A 669 -24.83 68.88 -31.40
CA PRO A 669 -24.81 67.41 -31.52
C PRO A 669 -23.41 66.74 -31.72
N GLU A 670 -23.38 65.40 -31.72
CA GLU A 670 -22.39 64.54 -32.42
C GLU A 670 -22.26 64.90 -33.91
N PRO A 671 -21.11 64.73 -34.60
CA PRO A 671 -20.58 63.39 -34.92
C PRO A 671 -19.03 63.21 -35.08
N GLU A 672 -18.65 61.93 -35.00
CA GLU A 672 -17.56 61.20 -35.70
C GLU A 672 -16.07 61.56 -35.55
N LEU A 673 -15.35 60.60 -34.93
CA LEU A 673 -14.06 59.99 -35.29
C LEU A 673 -12.97 60.87 -35.95
N SER A 674 -11.86 61.09 -35.22
CA SER A 674 -10.59 60.43 -35.56
C SER A 674 -9.51 60.57 -34.48
N ALA A 675 -8.97 59.41 -34.09
CA ALA A 675 -7.61 59.07 -33.65
C ALA A 675 -6.82 60.00 -32.69
N GLN A 676 -6.65 59.49 -31.46
CA GLN A 676 -5.43 59.44 -30.61
C GLN A 676 -4.61 60.72 -30.34
N PRO A 677 -3.79 60.80 -29.26
CA PRO A 677 -3.58 59.88 -28.13
C PRO A 677 -3.85 60.57 -26.77
N GLU A 678 -4.27 59.82 -25.74
CA GLU A 678 -4.30 60.35 -24.37
C GLU A 678 -3.60 59.42 -23.37
N PRO A 679 -3.07 60.02 -22.27
CA PRO A 679 -1.97 59.52 -21.48
C PRO A 679 -2.45 58.86 -20.17
N GLU A 680 -1.58 58.02 -19.63
CA GLU A 680 -1.49 57.46 -18.28
C GLU A 680 -2.66 57.74 -17.30
N LEU A 681 -3.50 56.71 -17.12
CA LEU A 681 -4.26 56.48 -15.89
C LEU A 681 -3.61 55.34 -15.12
N SER A 682 -3.17 55.61 -13.90
CA SER A 682 -2.71 54.62 -12.93
C SER A 682 -3.86 53.70 -12.54
N ALA A 683 -3.87 52.48 -13.07
CA ALA A 683 -4.73 51.41 -12.58
C ALA A 683 -4.12 50.83 -11.31
N GLN A 684 -4.87 50.88 -10.20
CA GLN A 684 -4.62 50.02 -9.04
C GLN A 684 -4.86 48.55 -9.44
N PRO A 685 -4.03 47.60 -8.98
CA PRO A 685 -4.25 46.18 -9.26
C PRO A 685 -5.50 45.65 -8.55
N GLU A 686 -6.26 44.81 -9.24
CA GLU A 686 -7.35 43.98 -8.69
C GLU A 686 -6.84 43.12 -7.52
N PRO A 687 -7.68 42.80 -6.52
CA PRO A 687 -7.31 41.86 -5.47
C PRO A 687 -7.24 40.44 -6.05
N GLU A 688 -6.04 39.86 -6.08
CA GLU A 688 -5.81 38.45 -6.35
C GLU A 688 -6.64 37.57 -5.38
N LEU A 689 -7.43 36.65 -5.94
CA LEU A 689 -7.96 35.52 -5.18
C LEU A 689 -6.79 34.75 -4.57
N LEU A 690 -6.77 34.61 -3.25
CA LEU A 690 -5.82 33.77 -2.53
C LEU A 690 -5.97 32.31 -3.00
N ALA A 691 -5.05 31.86 -3.85
CA ALA A 691 -4.93 30.45 -4.22
C ALA A 691 -4.63 29.61 -2.98
N GLN A 692 -5.39 28.53 -2.76
CA GLN A 692 -5.02 27.51 -1.78
C GLN A 692 -3.61 26.98 -2.11
N PRO A 693 -2.76 26.68 -1.11
CA PRO A 693 -1.42 26.17 -1.35
C PRO A 693 -1.50 24.85 -2.12
N GLU A 694 -0.87 24.80 -3.29
CA GLU A 694 -0.79 23.57 -4.07
C GLU A 694 -0.19 22.44 -3.22
N PRO A 695 -0.72 21.20 -3.28
CA PRO A 695 -0.20 20.12 -2.45
C PRO A 695 1.29 19.90 -2.72
N GLU A 696 2.12 20.10 -1.69
CA GLU A 696 3.58 19.97 -1.71
C GLU A 696 4.03 18.70 -0.97
N LEU A 697 5.32 18.35 -1.13
CA LEU A 697 5.95 17.35 -0.28
C LEU A 697 6.24 17.96 1.10
N SER A 698 6.01 17.20 2.17
CA SER A 698 6.53 17.53 3.49
C SER A 698 8.07 17.49 3.51
N ASP A 699 8.70 18.13 4.50
CA ASP A 699 10.15 18.10 4.64
C ASP A 699 10.69 16.68 4.87
N GLU A 700 9.94 15.84 5.58
CA GLU A 700 10.26 14.42 5.72
C GLU A 700 10.19 13.69 4.39
N GLU A 701 9.18 13.92 3.57
CA GLU A 701 9.07 13.30 2.25
C GLU A 701 10.19 13.77 1.32
N LYS A 702 10.55 15.06 1.34
CA LYS A 702 11.73 15.59 0.63
C LYS A 702 12.99 14.84 1.09
N GLN A 703 13.14 14.63 2.40
CA GLN A 703 14.18 13.84 3.05
C GLN A 703 14.01 12.32 2.95
N LYS A 704 12.97 11.79 2.31
CA LYS A 704 12.79 10.37 1.97
C LYS A 704 12.92 10.09 0.47
N ARG A 705 12.65 11.08 -0.39
CA ARG A 705 12.57 10.90 -1.85
C ARG A 705 13.78 11.37 -2.65
N PHE A 706 14.50 12.42 -2.21
CA PHE A 706 15.64 13.01 -2.93
C PHE A 706 17.01 12.69 -2.32
N SER A 707 17.94 12.14 -3.09
CA SER A 707 19.32 11.95 -2.63
C SER A 707 20.36 12.19 -3.70
N SER A 708 21.33 13.04 -3.39
CA SER A 708 22.59 13.20 -4.13
C SER A 708 23.72 12.38 -3.51
N GLY A 709 23.46 11.70 -2.40
CA GLY A 709 24.45 10.97 -1.61
C GLY A 709 24.27 11.12 -0.10
N GLU A 710 23.27 11.87 0.36
CA GLU A 710 22.99 12.07 1.78
C GLU A 710 22.36 10.83 2.45
N ARG A 711 21.77 9.93 1.66
CA ARG A 711 21.16 8.65 2.10
C ARG A 711 20.97 7.68 0.93
N THR A 712 20.58 6.45 1.23
CA THR A 712 20.17 5.48 0.21
C THR A 712 18.69 5.65 -0.17
N ILE A 713 18.40 5.48 -1.46
CA ILE A 713 17.08 5.32 -2.05
C ILE A 713 16.71 3.82 -2.14
N PHE A 714 17.70 2.93 -2.33
CA PHE A 714 17.46 1.49 -2.45
C PHE A 714 17.99 0.72 -1.23
N TYR A 715 17.23 0.76 -0.14
CA TYR A 715 17.53 -0.05 1.04
C TYR A 715 17.35 -1.55 0.73
N LYS A 716 18.39 -2.38 0.94
CA LYS A 716 18.32 -3.82 0.66
C LYS A 716 18.03 -4.63 1.91
N ILE A 717 16.87 -5.26 2.01
CA ILE A 717 16.44 -5.95 3.23
C ILE A 717 17.42 -7.08 3.66
N ASN A 718 18.12 -7.74 2.73
CA ASN A 718 18.95 -8.94 3.00
C ASN A 718 20.47 -8.75 2.76
N GLU A 719 20.97 -7.52 2.69
CA GLU A 719 22.41 -7.23 2.51
C GLU A 719 22.93 -6.25 3.57
N GLU A 720 22.85 -6.63 4.85
CA GLU A 720 23.24 -5.78 6.00
C GLU A 720 24.63 -5.16 5.86
N ASN A 721 25.62 -5.92 5.36
CA ASN A 721 26.99 -5.42 5.17
C ASN A 721 27.06 -4.27 4.14
N TYR A 722 26.36 -4.41 3.01
CA TYR A 722 26.32 -3.35 1.99
C TYR A 722 25.59 -2.10 2.53
N ASN A 723 24.45 -2.29 3.18
CA ASN A 723 23.68 -1.17 3.72
C ASN A 723 24.44 -0.41 4.80
N ASN A 724 25.09 -1.12 5.73
CA ASN A 724 25.87 -0.49 6.80
C ASN A 724 27.03 0.33 6.23
N ASP A 725 27.77 -0.23 5.27
CA ASP A 725 28.87 0.48 4.60
C ASP A 725 28.35 1.70 3.82
N LEU A 726 27.24 1.55 3.09
CA LEU A 726 26.59 2.62 2.35
C LEU A 726 26.13 3.75 3.29
N LEU A 727 25.36 3.44 4.33
CA LEU A 727 24.89 4.39 5.34
C LEU A 727 26.04 5.18 5.97
N SER A 728 27.16 4.51 6.28
CA SER A 728 28.36 5.20 6.78
C SER A 728 28.92 6.19 5.74
N CYS A 729 28.98 5.81 4.46
CA CYS A 729 29.44 6.72 3.40
C CYS A 729 28.48 7.90 3.20
N ASN A 730 27.17 7.65 3.27
CA ASN A 730 26.11 8.65 3.17
C ASN A 730 26.16 9.65 4.32
N GLN A 731 26.42 9.20 5.55
CA GLN A 731 26.58 10.09 6.69
C GLN A 731 27.79 11.02 6.49
N ASP A 732 28.93 10.50 6.01
CA ASP A 732 30.09 11.34 5.68
C ASP A 732 29.78 12.35 4.57
N PHE A 733 28.93 12.00 3.61
CA PHE A 733 28.45 12.93 2.58
C PHE A 733 27.57 14.03 3.17
N LYS A 734 26.59 13.65 4.01
CA LYS A 734 25.65 14.55 4.68
C LYS A 734 26.37 15.54 5.59
N ASP A 735 27.40 15.08 6.30
CA ASP A 735 28.30 15.90 7.13
C ASP A 735 29.28 16.77 6.31
N GLN A 736 29.18 16.76 4.97
CA GLN A 736 30.07 17.47 4.03
C GLN A 736 31.55 17.06 4.16
N LYS A 737 31.85 15.89 4.73
CA LYS A 737 33.20 15.31 4.83
C LYS A 737 33.61 14.66 3.52
N TYR A 738 33.58 15.41 2.42
CA TYR A 738 33.73 14.88 1.06
C TYR A 738 35.01 14.09 0.81
N SER A 739 36.13 14.44 1.46
CA SER A 739 37.36 13.64 1.33
C SER A 739 37.27 12.26 1.98
N LYS A 740 36.47 12.10 3.05
CA LYS A 740 36.21 10.81 3.70
C LYS A 740 35.14 10.03 2.93
N ALA A 741 34.05 10.68 2.56
CA ALA A 741 32.99 10.11 1.71
C ALA A 741 33.57 9.58 0.37
N ALA A 742 34.49 10.31 -0.27
CA ALA A 742 35.11 9.89 -1.52
C ALA A 742 35.89 8.57 -1.37
N LYS A 743 36.61 8.40 -0.27
CA LYS A 743 37.33 7.15 0.03
C LYS A 743 36.34 6.02 0.29
N CYS A 744 35.30 6.30 1.07
CA CYS A 744 34.26 5.34 1.43
C CYS A 744 33.52 4.80 0.20
N PHE A 745 32.91 5.68 -0.61
CA PHE A 745 32.20 5.25 -1.82
C PHE A 745 33.13 4.60 -2.86
N LYS A 746 34.41 4.97 -2.92
CA LYS A 746 35.39 4.28 -3.79
C LYS A 746 35.59 2.82 -3.37
N THR A 747 35.66 2.54 -2.08
CA THR A 747 35.72 1.17 -1.54
C THR A 747 34.41 0.44 -1.85
N LEU A 748 33.27 1.05 -1.54
CA LEU A 748 31.96 0.46 -1.78
C LEU A 748 31.74 0.07 -3.26
N VAL A 749 32.11 0.94 -4.19
CA VAL A 749 32.05 0.65 -5.64
C VAL A 749 32.96 -0.50 -6.06
N LYS A 750 34.09 -0.70 -5.38
CA LYS A 750 35.02 -1.80 -5.67
C LYS A 750 34.46 -3.14 -5.19
N ASP A 751 33.88 -3.13 -3.99
CA ASP A 751 33.41 -4.34 -3.31
C ASP A 751 32.03 -4.78 -3.84
N TYR A 752 31.20 -3.81 -4.24
CA TYR A 752 29.87 -4.01 -4.82
C TYR A 752 29.76 -3.40 -6.23
N PRO A 753 30.48 -3.96 -7.23
CA PRO A 753 30.64 -3.34 -8.54
C PRO A 753 29.36 -3.23 -9.36
N ASN A 754 28.32 -4.00 -9.02
CA ASN A 754 27.03 -4.03 -9.72
C ASN A 754 25.97 -3.06 -9.14
N GLU A 755 26.30 -2.34 -8.06
CA GLU A 755 25.40 -1.36 -7.43
C GLU A 755 25.61 0.05 -8.00
N PRO A 756 24.62 0.62 -8.72
CA PRO A 756 24.79 1.88 -9.42
C PRO A 756 24.71 3.12 -8.52
N GLU A 757 23.93 3.05 -7.44
CA GLU A 757 23.74 4.15 -6.49
C GLU A 757 25.08 4.60 -5.88
N ALA A 758 25.89 3.66 -5.41
CA ALA A 758 27.22 3.93 -4.88
C ALA A 758 28.15 4.62 -5.89
N LEU A 759 28.05 4.28 -7.19
CA LEU A 759 28.84 4.94 -8.23
C LEU A 759 28.38 6.38 -8.48
N ILE A 760 27.07 6.59 -8.52
CA ILE A 760 26.49 7.93 -8.67
C ILE A 760 26.96 8.82 -7.52
N TYR A 761 26.83 8.34 -6.28
CA TYR A 761 27.24 9.10 -5.10
C TYR A 761 28.75 9.34 -5.06
N LYS A 762 29.57 8.36 -5.47
CA LYS A 762 31.03 8.56 -5.65
C LYS A 762 31.32 9.70 -6.63
N ASN A 763 30.60 9.78 -7.75
CA ASN A 763 30.76 10.83 -8.76
C ASN A 763 30.24 12.19 -8.27
N ASN A 764 29.15 12.21 -7.52
CA ASN A 764 28.61 13.43 -6.91
C ASN A 764 29.58 14.00 -5.88
N VAL A 765 30.18 13.15 -5.03
CA VAL A 765 31.26 13.58 -4.12
C VAL A 765 32.43 14.19 -4.89
N PHE A 766 32.83 13.55 -5.99
CA PHE A 766 33.93 14.06 -6.83
C PHE A 766 33.60 15.46 -7.39
N SER A 767 32.37 15.66 -7.86
CA SER A 767 31.87 16.96 -8.32
C SER A 767 31.91 18.02 -7.22
N ARG A 768 31.29 17.76 -6.06
CA ARG A 768 31.25 18.70 -4.92
C ARG A 768 32.64 19.01 -4.35
N LYS A 769 33.52 18.01 -4.26
CA LYS A 769 34.92 18.21 -3.82
C LYS A 769 35.71 19.07 -4.80
N SER A 770 35.50 18.91 -6.10
CA SER A 770 36.23 19.68 -7.12
C SER A 770 35.80 21.15 -7.15
N ALA A 771 34.50 21.42 -6.94
CA ALA A 771 33.95 22.76 -6.79
C ALA A 771 34.50 23.54 -5.59
N ALA A 772 34.85 22.83 -4.51
CA ALA A 772 35.49 23.45 -3.35
C ALA A 772 36.99 23.79 -3.57
N LEU A 773 37.63 23.26 -4.62
CA LEU A 773 39.09 23.33 -4.83
C LEU A 773 39.51 24.08 -6.10
N LYS A 774 38.61 24.25 -7.07
CA LYS A 774 38.82 24.91 -8.37
C LYS A 774 37.53 25.63 -8.76
N SER A 775 37.61 26.62 -9.63
CA SER A 775 36.48 27.27 -10.31
C SER A 775 35.78 26.32 -11.30
N THR A 776 35.36 25.12 -10.85
CA THR A 776 34.67 24.13 -11.67
C THR A 776 33.19 24.46 -11.76
N ASN A 777 32.63 24.34 -12.96
CA ASN A 777 31.21 24.49 -13.18
C ASN A 777 30.50 23.16 -12.92
N ARG A 778 29.41 23.17 -12.16
CA ARG A 778 28.64 21.96 -11.83
C ARG A 778 27.24 22.07 -12.36
N GLN A 779 26.78 21.03 -13.04
CA GLN A 779 25.44 20.89 -13.61
C GLN A 779 24.70 19.74 -12.95
N VAL A 780 23.37 19.88 -12.78
CA VAL A 780 22.55 18.92 -12.03
C VAL A 780 21.44 18.37 -12.93
N LEU A 781 21.33 17.04 -12.98
CA LEU A 781 20.20 16.33 -13.56
C LEU A 781 19.50 15.50 -12.50
N ALA A 782 18.19 15.32 -12.64
CA ALA A 782 17.40 14.41 -11.82
C ALA A 782 17.16 13.08 -12.54
N VAL A 783 17.17 11.98 -11.78
CA VAL A 783 16.78 10.67 -12.27
C VAL A 783 15.61 10.18 -11.44
N ILE A 784 14.46 9.99 -12.08
CA ILE A 784 13.24 9.51 -11.42
C ILE A 784 13.26 7.99 -11.38
N VAL A 785 13.02 7.42 -10.20
CA VAL A 785 12.92 5.98 -9.94
C VAL A 785 11.69 5.68 -9.09
N SER A 786 11.31 4.41 -8.98
CA SER A 786 10.34 3.95 -7.98
C SER A 786 10.94 2.84 -7.11
N THR A 787 10.85 3.02 -5.80
CA THR A 787 11.30 2.02 -4.82
C THR A 787 10.20 1.04 -4.39
N ALA A 788 8.93 1.36 -4.71
CA ALA A 788 7.74 0.60 -4.34
C ALA A 788 7.77 -0.87 -4.80
N TYR A 789 8.67 -1.22 -5.73
CA TYR A 789 8.80 -2.56 -6.32
C TYR A 789 10.19 -3.18 -6.18
N GLN A 790 11.12 -2.57 -5.44
CA GLN A 790 12.55 -2.96 -5.42
C GLN A 790 13.10 -3.27 -6.84
N ASP A 791 12.62 -2.55 -7.85
CA ASP A 791 12.67 -3.03 -9.23
C ASP A 791 14.11 -3.06 -9.76
N LYS A 792 14.52 -4.26 -10.18
CA LYS A 792 15.77 -4.53 -10.88
C LYS A 792 15.96 -3.63 -12.11
N LYS A 793 14.87 -3.21 -12.77
CA LYS A 793 14.89 -2.29 -13.93
C LYS A 793 15.38 -0.89 -13.56
N TYR A 794 14.97 -0.29 -12.44
CA TYR A 794 15.49 1.02 -12.05
C TYR A 794 16.99 0.96 -11.74
N LYS A 795 17.49 -0.16 -11.19
CA LYS A 795 18.93 -0.37 -11.07
C LYS A 795 19.61 -0.51 -12.44
N GLU A 796 19.00 -1.18 -13.41
CA GLU A 796 19.52 -1.24 -14.78
C GLU A 796 19.57 0.14 -15.45
N MET A 797 18.54 0.96 -15.27
CA MET A 797 18.52 2.35 -15.72
C MET A 797 19.64 3.17 -15.05
N LEU A 798 19.77 3.07 -13.72
CA LEU A 798 20.81 3.80 -12.99
C LEU A 798 22.23 3.34 -13.40
N ARG A 799 22.44 2.10 -13.85
CA ARG A 799 23.74 1.67 -14.39
C ARG A 799 24.13 2.46 -15.64
N GLY A 800 23.18 2.69 -16.55
CA GLY A 800 23.44 3.49 -17.75
C GLY A 800 23.79 4.93 -17.40
N VAL A 801 22.99 5.55 -16.53
CA VAL A 801 23.24 6.91 -16.03
C VAL A 801 24.59 7.02 -15.32
N ALA A 802 24.85 6.14 -14.37
CA ALA A 802 26.07 6.14 -13.57
C ALA A 802 27.32 5.97 -14.44
N GLN A 803 27.23 5.16 -15.49
CA GLN A 803 28.35 4.92 -16.41
C GLN A 803 28.63 6.13 -17.30
N ALA A 804 27.59 6.78 -17.85
CA ALA A 804 27.74 8.01 -18.62
C ALA A 804 28.32 9.13 -17.75
N GLN A 805 27.81 9.30 -16.53
CA GLN A 805 28.32 10.27 -15.56
C GLN A 805 29.79 10.00 -15.18
N ASP A 806 30.14 8.75 -14.84
CA ASP A 806 31.52 8.39 -14.45
C ASP A 806 32.51 8.63 -15.60
N LYS A 807 32.11 8.33 -16.83
CA LYS A 807 32.93 8.59 -18.02
C LYS A 807 33.15 10.08 -18.24
N PHE A 808 32.05 10.85 -18.32
CA PHE A 808 32.10 12.29 -18.56
C PHE A 808 32.91 13.02 -17.48
N ASN A 809 32.61 12.80 -16.20
CA ASN A 809 33.29 13.49 -15.10
C ASN A 809 34.80 13.18 -15.06
N LYS A 810 35.22 11.98 -15.45
CA LYS A 810 36.65 11.62 -15.54
C LYS A 810 37.35 12.31 -16.70
N GLU A 811 36.72 12.32 -17.88
CA GLU A 811 37.27 12.94 -19.08
C GLU A 811 37.40 14.47 -18.87
N GLU A 812 36.34 15.12 -18.40
CA GLU A 812 36.29 16.56 -18.13
C GLU A 812 37.22 17.02 -17.01
N SER A 813 37.56 16.16 -16.05
CA SER A 813 38.42 16.54 -14.92
C SER A 813 39.82 17.03 -15.31
N ASN A 814 40.26 16.72 -16.53
CA ASN A 814 41.55 17.14 -17.08
C ASN A 814 41.49 18.48 -17.85
N SER A 815 40.31 19.07 -18.03
CA SER A 815 40.16 20.36 -18.71
C SER A 815 40.52 21.52 -17.78
N SER A 816 40.88 22.67 -18.38
CA SER A 816 41.31 23.86 -17.64
C SER A 816 40.19 24.45 -16.76
N ASN A 817 38.94 24.34 -17.22
CA ASN A 817 37.71 24.72 -16.51
C ASN A 817 36.71 23.55 -16.55
N PRO A 818 36.86 22.56 -15.65
CA PRO A 818 36.03 21.35 -15.67
C PRO A 818 34.55 21.68 -15.49
N THR A 819 33.71 21.14 -16.39
CA THR A 819 32.27 21.06 -16.19
C THR A 819 31.91 19.65 -15.75
N LEU A 820 31.36 19.51 -14.54
CA LEU A 820 31.06 18.21 -13.93
C LEU A 820 29.55 18.02 -13.75
N LEU A 821 29.12 16.76 -13.90
CA LEU A 821 27.73 16.34 -13.78
C LEU A 821 27.45 15.74 -12.40
N GLU A 822 26.45 16.29 -11.71
CA GLU A 822 25.85 15.72 -10.50
C GLU A 822 24.47 15.15 -10.83
N ILE A 823 24.18 13.96 -10.29
CA ILE A 823 22.92 13.27 -10.49
C ILE A 823 22.18 13.19 -9.14
N VAL A 824 20.97 13.74 -9.07
CA VAL A 824 20.08 13.52 -7.93
C VAL A 824 19.13 12.36 -8.27
N ILE A 825 19.07 11.35 -7.41
CA ILE A 825 18.12 10.24 -7.53
C ILE A 825 16.85 10.65 -6.79
N VAL A 826 15.70 10.50 -7.43
CA VAL A 826 14.40 10.95 -6.92
C VAL A 826 13.39 9.81 -6.99
N ASP A 827 12.77 9.46 -5.87
CA ASP A 827 11.73 8.43 -5.78
C ASP A 827 10.33 9.04 -5.79
N ASP A 828 9.61 8.85 -6.90
CA ASP A 828 8.21 9.27 -7.04
C ASP A 828 7.21 8.14 -6.77
N SER A 829 7.69 6.96 -6.39
CA SER A 829 6.90 5.77 -6.12
C SER A 829 6.04 5.27 -7.28
N ASN A 830 6.19 5.84 -8.49
CA ASN A 830 5.34 5.57 -9.66
C ASN A 830 3.83 5.79 -9.38
N ASP A 831 3.51 6.76 -8.52
CA ASP A 831 2.14 7.18 -8.17
C ASP A 831 1.88 8.59 -8.72
N SER A 832 0.80 8.81 -9.49
CA SER A 832 0.60 10.06 -10.24
C SER A 832 0.52 11.31 -9.33
N LYS A 833 -0.10 11.20 -8.14
CA LYS A 833 -0.14 12.30 -7.16
C LYS A 833 1.24 12.60 -6.59
N THR A 834 1.98 11.56 -6.24
CA THR A 834 3.35 11.68 -5.72
C THR A 834 4.29 12.23 -6.80
N SER A 835 4.19 11.76 -8.04
CA SER A 835 4.92 12.27 -9.20
C SER A 835 4.66 13.75 -9.43
N LEU A 836 3.41 14.22 -9.29
CA LEU A 836 3.07 15.65 -9.36
C LEU A 836 3.78 16.47 -8.26
N LYS A 837 3.69 16.03 -6.99
CA LYS A 837 4.36 16.70 -5.86
C LYS A 837 5.89 16.72 -6.05
N VAL A 838 6.45 15.61 -6.50
CA VAL A 838 7.88 15.48 -6.80
C VAL A 838 8.30 16.39 -7.95
N ALA A 839 7.51 16.50 -9.02
CA ALA A 839 7.79 17.40 -10.13
C ALA A 839 7.81 18.87 -9.70
N ARG A 840 6.83 19.28 -8.88
CA ARG A 840 6.79 20.61 -8.26
C ARG A 840 8.03 20.89 -7.41
N GLU A 841 8.47 19.91 -6.63
CA GLU A 841 9.72 20.05 -5.87
C GLU A 841 10.94 20.11 -6.80
N ILE A 842 11.05 19.27 -7.82
CA ILE A 842 12.16 19.28 -8.78
C ILE A 842 12.34 20.65 -9.44
N VAL A 843 11.24 21.30 -9.85
CA VAL A 843 11.33 22.59 -10.53
C VAL A 843 11.72 23.73 -9.59
N LYS A 844 11.40 23.65 -8.30
CA LYS A 844 11.77 24.63 -7.25
C LYS A 844 13.15 24.37 -6.63
N LYS A 845 13.60 23.12 -6.60
CA LYS A 845 14.76 22.68 -5.80
C LYS A 845 16.09 23.13 -6.37
N GLU A 846 16.92 23.71 -5.50
CA GLU A 846 18.34 23.94 -5.75
C GLU A 846 19.20 22.92 -5.00
N ILE A 847 20.11 22.26 -5.71
CA ILE A 847 21.07 21.32 -5.12
C ILE A 847 22.41 22.03 -4.94
N ALA A 848 22.64 22.58 -3.75
CA ALA A 848 23.79 23.43 -3.43
C ALA A 848 23.94 24.59 -4.44
N ASN A 849 22.90 25.43 -4.53
CA ASN A 849 22.82 26.64 -5.35
C ASN A 849 22.89 26.40 -6.87
N LYS A 850 22.43 25.22 -7.32
CA LYS A 850 22.30 24.86 -8.75
C LYS A 850 20.93 24.26 -9.00
N SER A 851 20.21 24.80 -9.97
CA SER A 851 18.92 24.27 -10.40
C SER A 851 19.09 22.94 -11.16
N ILE A 852 18.05 22.13 -11.14
CA ILE A 852 17.95 20.92 -11.97
C ILE A 852 17.64 21.35 -13.41
N LEU A 853 18.46 20.90 -14.36
CA LEU A 853 18.44 21.32 -15.77
C LEU A 853 17.81 20.31 -16.73
N GLY A 854 17.56 19.08 -16.27
CA GLY A 854 16.91 18.04 -17.04
C GLY A 854 16.58 16.83 -16.20
N VAL A 855 15.65 16.01 -16.70
CA VAL A 855 15.13 14.83 -16.01
C VAL A 855 15.32 13.58 -16.87
N ILE A 856 15.79 12.50 -16.27
CA ILE A 856 15.84 11.16 -16.88
C ILE A 856 14.85 10.27 -16.14
N GLY A 857 13.84 9.74 -16.82
CA GLY A 857 12.83 8.93 -16.15
C GLY A 857 11.54 8.78 -16.95
N ASN A 858 10.51 8.21 -16.35
CA ASN A 858 9.19 8.09 -16.96
C ASN A 858 8.21 9.00 -16.21
N PRO A 859 7.81 10.16 -16.78
CA PRO A 859 6.90 11.06 -16.09
C PRO A 859 5.47 10.52 -16.11
N SER A 860 4.68 10.86 -15.07
CA SER A 860 3.22 10.85 -15.18
C SER A 860 2.75 12.02 -16.04
N GLU A 861 1.47 12.01 -16.46
CA GLU A 861 0.88 13.11 -17.21
C GLU A 861 0.91 14.43 -16.41
N GLU A 862 0.57 14.35 -15.12
CA GLU A 862 0.51 15.50 -14.22
C GLU A 862 1.90 16.07 -13.94
N ALA A 863 2.92 15.22 -13.82
CA ALA A 863 4.30 15.65 -13.67
C ALA A 863 4.82 16.37 -14.93
N LEU A 864 4.38 15.91 -16.11
CA LEU A 864 4.79 16.46 -17.39
C LEU A 864 4.29 17.90 -17.57
N GLU A 865 3.06 18.20 -17.17
CA GLU A 865 2.51 19.57 -17.20
C GLU A 865 3.36 20.55 -16.37
N VAL A 866 3.88 20.11 -15.22
CA VAL A 866 4.75 20.94 -14.37
C VAL A 866 6.09 21.21 -15.05
N TYR A 867 6.69 20.19 -15.66
CA TYR A 867 7.96 20.32 -16.37
C TYR A 867 7.83 21.21 -17.62
N GLU A 868 6.69 21.13 -18.33
CA GLU A 868 6.40 21.97 -19.50
C GLU A 868 6.41 23.45 -19.16
N LYS A 869 5.72 23.86 -18.09
CA LYS A 869 5.67 25.26 -17.62
C LYS A 869 7.06 25.84 -17.35
N GLU A 870 8.01 24.98 -17.02
CA GLU A 870 9.38 25.32 -16.61
C GLU A 870 10.43 25.05 -17.69
N ASN A 871 10.01 24.66 -18.90
CA ASN A 871 10.88 24.25 -20.01
C ASN A 871 11.90 23.16 -19.62
N LEU A 872 11.54 22.28 -18.68
CA LEU A 872 12.45 21.28 -18.15
C LEU A 872 12.42 20.02 -19.03
N ALA A 873 13.43 19.87 -19.89
CA ALA A 873 13.53 18.72 -20.77
C ALA A 873 13.57 17.39 -20.00
N ILE A 874 12.82 16.40 -20.49
CA ILE A 874 12.79 15.05 -19.95
C ILE A 874 13.11 14.02 -21.04
N ILE A 875 14.04 13.12 -20.76
CA ILE A 875 14.37 12.01 -21.66
C ILE A 875 14.01 10.69 -20.98
N SER A 876 13.05 9.97 -21.56
CA SER A 876 12.61 8.69 -21.04
C SER A 876 13.30 7.49 -21.70
N PRO A 877 13.99 6.65 -20.91
CA PRO A 877 14.56 5.39 -21.39
C PRO A 877 13.63 4.18 -21.25
N MET A 878 12.44 4.36 -20.68
CA MET A 878 11.46 3.29 -20.41
C MET A 878 10.05 3.57 -20.94
N SER A 879 9.68 4.84 -21.12
CA SER A 879 8.32 5.20 -21.53
C SER A 879 7.98 4.66 -22.90
N THR A 880 6.80 4.06 -22.98
CA THR A 880 6.27 3.39 -24.15
C THR A 880 4.83 3.82 -24.48
N SER A 881 4.22 4.66 -23.63
CA SER A 881 2.95 5.30 -23.93
C SER A 881 3.17 6.33 -25.02
N THR A 882 2.48 6.17 -26.14
CA THR A 882 2.52 7.09 -27.28
C THR A 882 1.36 8.08 -27.27
N GLU A 883 0.60 8.11 -26.16
CA GLU A 883 -0.48 9.06 -25.87
C GLU A 883 0.07 10.31 -25.18
N LEU A 884 1.09 10.15 -24.33
CA LEU A 884 1.85 11.26 -23.75
C LEU A 884 2.67 11.96 -24.84
N LYS A 885 2.21 13.14 -25.26
CA LYS A 885 2.91 14.01 -26.21
C LYS A 885 3.22 15.33 -25.54
N SER A 886 4.46 15.76 -25.70
CA SER A 886 4.95 17.02 -25.16
C SER A 886 6.19 17.44 -25.92
N GLU A 887 6.36 18.75 -26.12
CA GLU A 887 7.55 19.32 -26.77
C GLU A 887 8.83 19.16 -25.92
N ILE A 888 8.67 18.90 -24.61
CA ILE A 888 9.80 18.67 -23.69
C ILE A 888 10.13 17.20 -23.48
N LEU A 889 9.33 16.27 -24.01
CA LEU A 889 9.44 14.83 -23.77
C LEU A 889 10.11 14.12 -24.93
N PHE A 890 11.28 13.55 -24.65
CA PHE A 890 12.05 12.75 -25.59
C PHE A 890 12.15 11.30 -25.13
N ARG A 891 12.26 10.35 -26.07
CA ARG A 891 12.35 8.92 -25.77
C ARG A 891 13.52 8.28 -26.49
N THR A 892 14.38 7.57 -25.76
CA THR A 892 15.51 6.83 -26.37
C THR A 892 15.10 5.47 -26.93
N ILE A 893 13.82 5.10 -26.82
CA ILE A 893 13.21 3.88 -27.36
C ILE A 893 11.95 4.26 -28.12
N ASN A 894 11.80 3.73 -29.34
CA ASN A 894 10.64 3.97 -30.18
C ASN A 894 9.80 2.69 -30.32
N GLN A 895 8.76 2.55 -29.48
CA GLN A 895 7.91 1.36 -29.46
C GLN A 895 7.17 1.14 -30.78
N LYS A 896 6.64 2.20 -31.39
CA LYS A 896 5.94 2.10 -32.68
C LYS A 896 6.83 1.46 -33.75
N GLN A 897 8.11 1.83 -33.78
CA GLN A 897 9.05 1.22 -34.72
C GLN A 897 9.36 -0.25 -34.40
N LEU A 898 9.37 -0.65 -33.13
CA LEU A 898 9.51 -2.06 -32.73
C LEU A 898 8.30 -2.88 -33.22
N SER A 899 7.09 -2.43 -32.90
CA SER A 899 5.84 -3.09 -33.33
C SER A 899 5.74 -3.13 -34.86
N LYS A 900 6.12 -2.05 -35.55
CA LYS A 900 6.14 -1.98 -37.02
C LYS A 900 7.14 -2.96 -37.64
N LYS A 901 8.35 -3.08 -37.10
CA LYS A 901 9.36 -4.03 -37.58
C LYS A 901 8.88 -5.48 -37.36
N LEU A 902 8.30 -5.76 -36.20
CA LEU A 902 7.73 -7.07 -35.90
C LEU A 902 6.57 -7.44 -36.85
N ALA A 903 5.62 -6.52 -37.04
CA ALA A 903 4.49 -6.70 -37.95
C ALA A 903 4.93 -6.95 -39.40
N ARG A 904 5.90 -6.17 -39.89
CA ARG A 904 6.48 -6.38 -41.24
C ARG A 904 7.14 -7.74 -41.37
N TYR A 905 7.87 -8.18 -40.34
CA TYR A 905 8.50 -9.49 -40.34
C TYR A 905 7.45 -10.61 -40.42
N VAL A 906 6.36 -10.52 -39.64
CA VAL A 906 5.26 -11.50 -39.73
C VAL A 906 4.63 -11.50 -41.13
N LYS A 907 4.42 -10.33 -41.76
CA LYS A 907 3.93 -10.25 -43.15
C LYS A 907 4.87 -10.93 -44.15
N GLN A 908 6.18 -10.78 -43.99
CA GLN A 908 7.19 -11.40 -44.86
C GLN A 908 7.19 -12.93 -44.75
N LEU A 909 6.66 -13.51 -43.66
CA LEU A 909 6.46 -14.95 -43.54
C LEU A 909 5.34 -15.48 -44.46
N GLY A 910 4.56 -14.59 -45.09
CA GLY A 910 3.43 -14.97 -45.94
C GLY A 910 2.22 -15.49 -45.16
N VAL A 911 2.15 -15.20 -43.87
CA VAL A 911 1.09 -15.66 -42.95
C VAL A 911 -0.11 -14.71 -43.05
N GLY A 912 -1.31 -15.26 -43.26
CA GLY A 912 -2.58 -14.51 -43.27
C GLY A 912 -2.98 -14.05 -41.87
N VAL A 913 -3.82 -13.01 -41.77
CA VAL A 913 -4.22 -12.41 -40.49
C VAL A 913 -4.94 -13.40 -39.58
N GLU A 914 -5.75 -14.28 -40.16
CA GLU A 914 -6.49 -15.35 -39.48
C GLU A 914 -5.58 -16.43 -38.86
N LYS A 915 -4.28 -16.41 -39.13
CA LYS A 915 -3.32 -17.39 -38.62
C LYS A 915 -2.38 -16.82 -37.55
N VAL A 916 -2.69 -15.63 -37.03
CA VAL A 916 -1.92 -14.96 -35.98
C VAL A 916 -2.74 -14.88 -34.70
N VAL A 917 -2.11 -15.16 -33.56
CA VAL A 917 -2.68 -14.95 -32.23
C VAL A 917 -1.74 -14.10 -31.38
N ILE A 918 -2.30 -13.22 -30.55
CA ILE A 918 -1.53 -12.35 -29.66
C ILE A 918 -1.84 -12.73 -28.21
N PHE A 919 -0.82 -13.16 -27.47
CA PHE A 919 -0.87 -13.35 -26.03
C PHE A 919 -0.41 -12.06 -25.34
N TYR A 920 -1.26 -11.47 -24.53
CA TYR A 920 -1.03 -10.17 -23.91
C TYR A 920 -1.74 -10.09 -22.55
N ASP A 921 -1.44 -9.05 -21.78
CA ASP A 921 -2.13 -8.77 -20.52
C ASP A 921 -3.15 -7.63 -20.71
N PRO A 922 -4.47 -7.91 -20.70
CA PRO A 922 -5.49 -6.89 -20.89
C PRO A 922 -5.62 -5.92 -19.71
N LYS A 923 -5.08 -6.26 -18.52
CA LYS A 923 -5.05 -5.36 -17.37
C LYS A 923 -3.89 -4.38 -17.42
N SER A 924 -2.92 -4.61 -18.30
CA SER A 924 -1.73 -3.78 -18.45
C SER A 924 -1.91 -2.81 -19.62
N PRO A 925 -2.08 -1.49 -19.37
CA PRO A 925 -2.21 -0.50 -20.44
C PRO A 925 -1.02 -0.54 -21.42
N TYR A 926 0.16 -0.89 -20.90
CA TYR A 926 1.37 -1.10 -21.66
C TYR A 926 1.26 -2.27 -22.67
N SER A 927 0.89 -3.46 -22.18
CA SER A 927 0.76 -4.66 -23.00
C SER A 927 -0.33 -4.52 -24.07
N GLU A 928 -1.48 -3.97 -23.67
CA GLU A 928 -2.59 -3.66 -24.58
C GLU A 928 -2.17 -2.65 -25.66
N ARG A 929 -1.30 -1.69 -25.32
CA ARG A 929 -0.80 -0.72 -26.31
C ARG A 929 0.11 -1.35 -27.35
N ILE A 930 1.07 -2.20 -26.94
CA ILE A 930 1.95 -2.90 -27.89
C ILE A 930 1.13 -3.75 -28.85
N LYS A 931 0.12 -4.46 -28.32
CA LYS A 931 -0.85 -5.22 -29.12
C LYS A 931 -1.52 -4.34 -30.17
N LYS A 932 -2.10 -3.20 -29.78
CA LYS A 932 -2.76 -2.26 -30.71
C LYS A 932 -1.80 -1.71 -31.77
N ASP A 933 -0.58 -1.31 -31.38
CA ASP A 933 0.41 -0.81 -32.34
C ASP A 933 0.81 -1.92 -33.34
N PHE A 934 0.97 -3.16 -32.88
CA PHE A 934 1.22 -4.31 -33.75
C PHE A 934 0.05 -4.54 -34.71
N GLU A 935 -1.17 -4.65 -34.19
CA GLU A 935 -2.40 -4.84 -34.99
C GLU A 935 -2.55 -3.77 -36.06
N TYR A 936 -2.31 -2.51 -35.71
CA TYR A 936 -2.36 -1.39 -36.66
C TYR A 936 -1.40 -1.57 -37.85
N TYR A 937 -0.12 -1.88 -37.59
CA TYR A 937 0.87 -2.07 -38.66
C TYR A 937 0.69 -3.39 -39.41
N PHE A 938 0.20 -4.43 -38.74
CA PHE A 938 -0.03 -5.73 -39.34
C PHE A 938 -1.28 -5.71 -40.24
N ASN A 939 -2.35 -5.03 -39.83
CA ASN A 939 -3.62 -4.98 -40.56
C ASN A 939 -3.72 -3.84 -41.59
N SER A 940 -2.63 -3.12 -41.89
CA SER A 940 -2.66 -1.98 -42.84
C SER A 940 -3.26 -2.31 -44.21
N ASP A 941 -3.23 -3.58 -44.62
CA ASP A 941 -3.67 -4.04 -45.95
C ASP A 941 -4.94 -4.92 -45.86
N SER A 942 -5.43 -5.23 -44.65
CA SER A 942 -6.56 -6.13 -44.39
C SER A 942 -7.20 -5.83 -43.04
N ASN A 943 -8.42 -5.30 -43.03
CA ASN A 943 -9.07 -4.74 -41.84
C ASN A 943 -9.83 -5.79 -40.99
N ARG A 944 -9.13 -6.78 -40.43
CA ARG A 944 -9.73 -7.82 -39.55
C ARG A 944 -9.07 -7.84 -38.16
N PRO A 945 -9.84 -7.95 -37.06
CA PRO A 945 -9.26 -8.03 -35.71
C PRO A 945 -8.48 -9.34 -35.52
N ILE A 946 -7.35 -9.27 -34.83
CA ILE A 946 -6.53 -10.43 -34.47
C ILE A 946 -7.03 -10.99 -33.14
N LYS A 947 -7.03 -12.32 -32.98
CA LYS A 947 -7.43 -12.95 -31.72
C LYS A 947 -6.41 -12.62 -30.62
N GLY A 948 -6.87 -11.95 -29.57
CA GLY A 948 -6.11 -11.70 -28.35
C GLY A 948 -6.42 -12.75 -27.28
N ILE A 949 -5.39 -13.25 -26.59
CA ILE A 949 -5.49 -14.21 -25.48
C ILE A 949 -4.82 -13.60 -24.25
N ASP A 950 -5.52 -13.66 -23.12
CA ASP A 950 -5.01 -13.16 -21.83
C ASP A 950 -3.92 -14.07 -21.27
N LEU A 951 -2.73 -13.54 -21.03
CA LEU A 951 -1.57 -14.26 -20.45
C LEU A 951 -1.79 -14.71 -19.00
N ARG A 952 -2.69 -14.10 -18.23
CA ARG A 952 -2.92 -14.43 -16.81
C ARG A 952 -3.77 -15.69 -16.63
N TRP A 953 -4.62 -16.01 -17.61
CA TRP A 953 -5.63 -17.06 -17.50
C TRP A 953 -5.57 -18.10 -18.61
N SER A 954 -4.56 -18.06 -19.49
CA SER A 954 -4.48 -18.94 -20.64
C SER A 954 -3.74 -20.25 -20.38
N SER A 955 -4.33 -21.35 -20.86
CA SER A 955 -3.62 -22.59 -21.18
C SER A 955 -3.39 -22.65 -22.70
N PHE A 956 -2.28 -23.24 -23.15
CA PHE A 956 -1.99 -23.33 -24.60
C PHE A 956 -3.11 -24.03 -25.40
N ASN A 957 -3.96 -24.82 -24.73
CA ASN A 957 -5.09 -25.53 -25.32
C ASN A 957 -6.23 -24.61 -25.82
N SER A 958 -6.22 -23.30 -25.52
CA SER A 958 -7.23 -22.34 -26.01
C SER A 958 -7.09 -21.96 -27.50
N ILE A 959 -6.21 -22.64 -28.23
CA ILE A 959 -5.90 -22.39 -29.65
C ILE A 959 -6.64 -23.46 -30.49
N GLU A 960 -7.90 -23.19 -30.80
CA GLU A 960 -8.79 -24.13 -31.51
C GLU A 960 -8.64 -24.10 -33.05
N GLU A 961 -7.92 -23.11 -33.59
CA GLU A 961 -7.83 -22.83 -35.04
C GLU A 961 -6.43 -23.16 -35.64
N LYS A 962 -6.33 -23.19 -36.97
CA LYS A 962 -5.06 -23.31 -37.72
C LYS A 962 -4.21 -22.02 -37.60
N ILE A 963 -3.73 -21.75 -36.39
CA ILE A 963 -2.80 -20.66 -36.09
C ILE A 963 -1.37 -21.11 -36.42
N GLU A 964 -0.60 -20.23 -37.05
CA GLU A 964 0.80 -20.49 -37.43
C GLU A 964 1.79 -19.63 -36.62
N VAL A 965 1.34 -18.45 -36.14
CA VAL A 965 2.19 -17.48 -35.45
C VAL A 965 1.56 -17.06 -34.11
N GLY A 966 2.34 -17.16 -33.05
CA GLY A 966 1.99 -16.66 -31.71
C GLY A 966 2.88 -15.48 -31.32
N ILE A 967 2.27 -14.38 -30.89
CA ILE A 967 2.97 -13.16 -30.51
C ILE A 967 2.83 -12.95 -29.01
N LEU A 968 3.95 -12.77 -28.32
CA LEU A 968 4.02 -12.65 -26.86
C LEU A 968 4.33 -11.20 -26.47
N PHE A 969 3.35 -10.53 -25.86
CA PHE A 969 3.48 -9.18 -25.32
C PHE A 969 3.22 -9.19 -23.80
N PRO A 970 4.10 -9.80 -23.01
CA PRO A 970 3.95 -9.76 -21.55
C PRO A 970 4.20 -8.35 -21.02
N ASP A 971 3.71 -8.10 -19.82
CA ASP A 971 4.22 -7.07 -18.92
C ASP A 971 5.14 -7.70 -17.85
N LEU A 972 5.51 -6.93 -16.83
CA LEU A 972 6.41 -7.40 -15.76
C LEU A 972 5.87 -8.61 -14.99
N GLU A 973 4.56 -8.67 -14.74
CA GLU A 973 3.93 -9.73 -13.96
C GLU A 973 3.73 -11.00 -14.80
N THR A 974 3.62 -10.85 -16.11
CA THR A 974 3.23 -11.94 -17.03
C THR A 974 4.38 -12.51 -17.87
N VAL A 975 5.64 -12.09 -17.64
CA VAL A 975 6.83 -12.68 -18.31
C VAL A 975 6.88 -14.20 -18.09
N GLN A 976 6.62 -14.67 -16.87
CA GLN A 976 6.63 -16.10 -16.59
C GLN A 976 5.50 -16.84 -17.31
N SER A 977 4.32 -16.22 -17.44
CA SER A 977 3.23 -16.78 -18.25
C SER A 977 3.63 -16.91 -19.72
N ALA A 978 4.30 -15.91 -20.30
CA ALA A 978 4.81 -15.99 -21.66
C ALA A 978 5.85 -17.11 -21.86
N ILE A 979 6.71 -17.34 -20.86
CA ILE A 979 7.63 -18.50 -20.85
C ILE A 979 6.84 -19.81 -20.82
N ASN A 980 5.79 -19.90 -20.01
CA ASN A 980 4.95 -21.09 -19.92
C ASN A 980 4.25 -21.38 -21.26
N ILE A 981 3.75 -20.35 -21.96
CA ILE A 981 3.20 -20.50 -23.32
C ILE A 981 4.26 -21.08 -24.28
N ALA A 982 5.51 -20.60 -24.21
CA ALA A 982 6.59 -21.16 -25.02
C ALA A 982 6.87 -22.63 -24.71
N VAL A 983 6.88 -22.99 -23.42
CA VAL A 983 7.06 -24.38 -22.95
C VAL A 983 5.95 -25.29 -23.44
N GLU A 984 4.69 -24.88 -23.31
CA GLU A 984 3.55 -25.67 -23.78
C GLU A 984 3.51 -25.79 -25.31
N ASN A 985 3.84 -24.71 -26.04
CA ASN A 985 4.02 -24.76 -27.49
C ASN A 985 5.08 -25.80 -27.90
N TYR A 986 6.18 -25.87 -27.16
CA TYR A 986 7.26 -26.82 -27.44
C TYR A 986 6.87 -28.29 -27.20
N LYS A 987 5.88 -28.57 -26.34
CA LYS A 987 5.37 -29.93 -26.11
C LYS A 987 4.51 -30.44 -27.29
N GLN A 988 4.02 -29.56 -28.15
CA GLN A 988 3.19 -29.95 -29.30
C GLN A 988 4.00 -30.70 -30.37
N PRO A 989 3.33 -31.52 -31.22
CA PRO A 989 3.91 -32.05 -32.45
C PRO A 989 4.52 -30.95 -33.32
N GLN A 990 5.67 -31.21 -33.97
CA GLN A 990 6.43 -30.18 -34.69
C GLN A 990 5.62 -29.42 -35.75
N ASP A 991 4.71 -30.09 -36.44
CA ASP A 991 3.81 -29.54 -37.45
C ASP A 991 2.68 -28.67 -36.87
N LYS A 992 2.44 -28.74 -35.55
CA LYS A 992 1.45 -27.95 -34.81
C LYS A 992 2.05 -26.83 -33.97
N ARG A 993 3.38 -26.69 -33.92
CA ARG A 993 4.04 -25.65 -33.13
C ARG A 993 3.87 -24.29 -33.79
N LEU A 994 3.49 -23.31 -32.99
CA LEU A 994 3.49 -21.91 -33.39
C LEU A 994 4.92 -21.42 -33.56
N LYS A 995 5.13 -20.60 -34.59
CA LYS A 995 6.31 -19.73 -34.63
C LYS A 995 6.09 -18.60 -33.62
N LEU A 996 6.90 -18.58 -32.56
CA LEU A 996 6.78 -17.60 -31.49
C LEU A 996 7.60 -16.36 -31.78
N LEU A 997 6.96 -15.21 -31.59
CA LEU A 997 7.57 -13.89 -31.66
C LEU A 997 7.20 -13.08 -30.42
N GLY A 998 7.91 -12.01 -30.10
CA GLY A 998 7.56 -11.16 -28.96
C GLY A 998 8.26 -9.82 -28.88
N SER A 999 7.97 -9.09 -27.80
CA SER A 999 8.58 -7.79 -27.48
C SER A 999 9.96 -7.93 -26.82
N HIS A 1000 10.60 -6.79 -26.64
CA HIS A 1000 11.88 -6.64 -25.94
C HIS A 1000 11.82 -7.00 -24.45
N ASP A 1001 10.65 -7.10 -23.83
CA ASP A 1001 10.49 -7.57 -22.44
C ASP A 1001 10.91 -9.02 -22.25
N LEU A 1002 10.99 -9.79 -23.34
CA LEU A 1002 11.52 -11.15 -23.34
C LEU A 1002 13.04 -11.21 -23.59
N TYR A 1003 13.70 -10.07 -23.83
CA TYR A 1003 15.14 -9.98 -24.10
C TYR A 1003 15.97 -10.00 -22.81
N HIS A 1004 15.86 -11.08 -22.05
CA HIS A 1004 16.56 -11.27 -20.77
C HIS A 1004 17.02 -12.72 -20.58
N CYS A 1005 18.07 -12.91 -19.78
CA CYS A 1005 18.58 -14.25 -19.48
C CYS A 1005 17.55 -15.16 -18.80
N ASN A 1006 16.66 -14.64 -17.95
CA ASN A 1006 15.67 -15.50 -17.27
C ASN A 1006 14.77 -16.25 -18.27
N VAL A 1007 14.43 -15.62 -19.39
CA VAL A 1007 13.67 -16.25 -20.47
C VAL A 1007 14.46 -17.40 -21.09
N LEU A 1008 15.77 -17.22 -21.29
CA LEU A 1008 16.64 -18.28 -21.79
C LEU A 1008 16.85 -19.40 -20.75
N ASP A 1009 17.01 -19.04 -19.48
CA ASP A 1009 17.32 -19.96 -18.38
C ASP A 1009 16.10 -20.82 -18.02
N SER A 1010 14.92 -20.19 -17.90
CA SER A 1010 13.66 -20.83 -17.56
C SER A 1010 13.01 -21.51 -18.77
N GLY A 1011 13.02 -20.86 -19.93
CA GLY A 1011 12.43 -21.39 -21.16
C GLY A 1011 13.23 -22.53 -21.80
N LYS A 1012 14.56 -22.57 -21.58
CA LYS A 1012 15.46 -23.59 -22.13
C LYS A 1012 15.18 -23.81 -23.63
N GLN A 1013 15.19 -25.07 -24.08
CA GLN A 1013 14.98 -25.40 -25.49
C GLN A 1013 13.61 -24.95 -26.04
N ALA A 1014 12.62 -24.68 -25.17
CA ALA A 1014 11.30 -24.26 -25.62
C ALA A 1014 11.27 -22.83 -26.20
N VAL A 1015 12.21 -21.97 -25.79
CA VAL A 1015 12.36 -20.63 -26.36
C VAL A 1015 13.37 -20.59 -27.50
N LYS A 1016 13.94 -21.74 -27.90
CA LYS A 1016 14.78 -21.81 -29.10
C LYS A 1016 13.95 -21.34 -30.30
N ASP A 1017 14.59 -20.55 -31.15
CA ASP A 1017 13.97 -19.94 -32.32
C ASP A 1017 12.93 -18.83 -32.05
N LEU A 1018 12.68 -18.44 -30.79
CA LEU A 1018 11.90 -17.25 -30.43
C LEU A 1018 12.52 -16.00 -31.06
N ILE A 1019 11.70 -15.18 -31.73
CA ILE A 1019 12.14 -13.95 -32.40
C ILE A 1019 11.59 -12.72 -31.66
N LEU A 1020 12.48 -11.81 -31.30
CA LEU A 1020 12.12 -10.61 -30.55
C LEU A 1020 12.47 -9.35 -31.35
N ALA A 1021 11.60 -8.34 -31.29
CA ALA A 1021 11.96 -6.98 -31.68
C ALA A 1021 12.56 -6.25 -30.48
N VAL A 1022 13.84 -5.87 -30.57
CA VAL A 1022 14.59 -5.24 -29.48
C VAL A 1022 15.09 -3.84 -29.86
N PRO A 1023 15.09 -2.87 -28.92
CA PRO A 1023 15.56 -1.51 -29.18
C PRO A 1023 17.08 -1.42 -29.25
N TRP A 1024 17.80 -2.42 -28.72
CA TRP A 1024 19.26 -2.47 -28.70
C TRP A 1024 19.71 -3.93 -28.61
N PHE A 1025 20.82 -4.27 -29.28
CA PHE A 1025 21.38 -5.61 -29.27
C PHE A 1025 22.91 -5.57 -29.05
N LYS A 1026 23.38 -6.25 -28.01
CA LYS A 1026 24.82 -6.30 -27.62
C LYS A 1026 25.75 -6.82 -28.71
N GLY A 1027 25.22 -7.58 -29.67
CA GLY A 1027 26.01 -8.30 -30.68
C GLY A 1027 26.32 -7.50 -31.95
N THR A 1028 25.78 -6.29 -32.11
CA THR A 1028 26.11 -5.47 -33.28
C THR A 1028 27.58 -5.02 -33.24
N PRO A 1029 28.23 -4.84 -34.40
CA PRO A 1029 29.61 -4.35 -34.46
C PRO A 1029 29.82 -3.03 -33.67
N GLU A 1030 28.86 -2.13 -33.77
CA GLU A 1030 28.88 -0.79 -33.18
C GLU A 1030 28.67 -0.83 -31.66
N ALA A 1031 27.80 -1.73 -31.15
CA ALA A 1031 27.54 -1.87 -29.72
C ALA A 1031 28.63 -2.66 -28.96
N LYS A 1032 29.58 -3.29 -29.67
CA LYS A 1032 30.59 -4.18 -29.07
C LYS A 1032 31.50 -3.46 -28.07
N LYS A 1033 31.89 -2.22 -28.37
CA LYS A 1033 32.73 -1.40 -27.47
C LYS A 1033 31.98 -1.14 -26.15
N PHE A 1034 30.78 -0.56 -26.26
CA PHE A 1034 29.93 -0.27 -25.10
C PHE A 1034 29.65 -1.53 -24.28
N SER A 1035 29.21 -2.62 -24.93
CA SER A 1035 28.91 -3.89 -24.28
C SER A 1035 30.09 -4.45 -23.48
N THR A 1036 31.32 -4.33 -24.01
CA THR A 1036 32.54 -4.77 -23.32
C THR A 1036 32.85 -3.91 -22.10
N GLU A 1037 32.71 -2.59 -22.23
CA GLU A 1037 32.95 -1.64 -21.14
C GLU A 1037 31.94 -1.80 -20.00
N VAL A 1038 30.65 -1.93 -20.32
CA VAL A 1038 29.57 -2.16 -19.35
C VAL A 1038 29.81 -3.49 -18.62
N LYS A 1039 30.08 -4.58 -19.35
CA LYS A 1039 30.35 -5.89 -18.74
C LYS A 1039 31.54 -5.85 -17.78
N LYS A 1040 32.61 -5.16 -18.17
CA LYS A 1040 33.79 -4.96 -17.31
C LYS A 1040 33.48 -4.13 -16.07
N ARG A 1041 32.69 -3.06 -16.20
CA ARG A 1041 32.36 -2.13 -15.11
C ARG A 1041 31.46 -2.76 -14.06
N TRP A 1042 30.37 -3.37 -14.50
CA TRP A 1042 29.30 -3.83 -13.61
C TRP A 1042 29.49 -5.28 -13.15
N ARG A 1043 30.37 -6.05 -13.83
CA ARG A 1043 30.57 -7.49 -13.59
C ARG A 1043 29.25 -8.27 -13.53
N GLY A 1044 28.27 -7.80 -14.28
CA GLY A 1044 26.89 -8.25 -14.27
C GLY A 1044 26.28 -8.14 -15.66
N LYS A 1045 25.01 -8.55 -15.76
CA LYS A 1045 24.27 -8.62 -17.04
C LYS A 1045 24.02 -7.22 -17.60
N VAL A 1046 24.20 -7.07 -18.91
CA VAL A 1046 23.91 -5.83 -19.65
C VAL A 1046 22.50 -5.94 -20.24
N SER A 1047 21.66 -4.93 -20.01
CA SER A 1047 20.31 -4.87 -20.59
C SER A 1047 20.17 -3.73 -21.58
N TRP A 1048 19.17 -3.83 -22.44
CA TRP A 1048 18.77 -2.76 -23.34
C TRP A 1048 18.45 -1.45 -22.58
N LEU A 1049 17.94 -1.56 -21.35
CA LEU A 1049 17.62 -0.40 -20.51
C LEU A 1049 18.89 0.32 -20.00
N THR A 1050 19.95 -0.43 -19.73
CA THR A 1050 21.28 0.14 -19.42
C THR A 1050 21.81 0.95 -20.62
N ALA A 1051 21.60 0.46 -21.85
CA ALA A 1051 21.99 1.17 -23.07
C ALA A 1051 21.14 2.42 -23.33
N ALA A 1052 19.81 2.30 -23.22
CA ALA A 1052 18.87 3.40 -23.43
C ALA A 1052 19.11 4.58 -22.47
N SER A 1053 19.31 4.27 -21.18
CA SER A 1053 19.57 5.30 -20.16
C SER A 1053 20.97 5.92 -20.25
N TYR A 1054 21.97 5.15 -20.72
CA TYR A 1054 23.27 5.71 -21.08
C TYR A 1054 23.12 6.73 -22.22
N ASP A 1055 22.39 6.39 -23.28
CA ASP A 1055 22.12 7.28 -24.42
C ASP A 1055 21.34 8.53 -24.00
N ALA A 1056 20.35 8.39 -23.11
CA ALA A 1056 19.59 9.52 -22.56
C ALA A 1056 20.53 10.49 -21.80
N THR A 1057 21.44 9.93 -21.01
CA THR A 1057 22.42 10.73 -20.26
C THR A 1057 23.42 11.40 -21.21
N GLN A 1058 23.85 10.72 -22.28
CA GLN A 1058 24.73 11.29 -23.30
C GLN A 1058 24.08 12.46 -24.05
N ALA A 1059 22.78 12.37 -24.36
CA ALA A 1059 22.05 13.49 -24.96
C ALA A 1059 22.09 14.74 -24.06
N PHE A 1060 21.83 14.59 -22.76
CA PHE A 1060 21.95 15.70 -21.81
C PHE A 1060 23.39 16.19 -21.67
N ILE A 1061 24.39 15.30 -21.61
CA ILE A 1061 25.80 15.69 -21.56
C ILE A 1061 26.18 16.55 -22.78
N SER A 1062 25.76 16.14 -23.97
CA SER A 1062 25.97 16.91 -25.20
C SER A 1062 25.28 18.26 -25.16
N ALA A 1063 24.02 18.30 -24.69
CA ALA A 1063 23.26 19.54 -24.55
C ALA A 1063 23.94 20.52 -23.58
N LEU A 1064 24.36 20.03 -22.41
CA LEU A 1064 25.04 20.84 -21.38
C LEU A 1064 26.38 21.36 -21.87
N SER A 1065 27.19 20.52 -22.52
CA SER A 1065 28.51 20.90 -23.04
C SER A 1065 28.42 21.97 -24.14
N ASN A 1066 27.33 21.99 -24.90
CA ASN A 1066 27.08 22.91 -26.00
C ASN A 1066 26.24 24.15 -25.62
N SER A 1067 25.95 24.35 -24.33
CA SER A 1067 25.09 25.44 -23.83
C SER A 1067 25.84 26.67 -23.27
N GLY A 1068 27.18 26.70 -23.39
CA GLY A 1068 28.01 27.81 -22.88
C GLY A 1068 28.29 27.72 -21.37
N GLU A 1069 28.85 28.78 -20.77
CA GLU A 1069 29.31 28.76 -19.37
C GLU A 1069 28.18 28.63 -18.34
N ASN A 1070 26.95 29.06 -18.65
CA ASN A 1070 25.80 29.01 -17.74
C ASN A 1070 24.53 28.49 -18.44
N PRO A 1071 24.38 27.16 -18.57
CA PRO A 1071 23.18 26.56 -19.15
C PRO A 1071 21.93 26.86 -18.31
N THR A 1072 20.82 27.12 -19.01
CA THR A 1072 19.46 27.24 -18.48
C THR A 1072 18.58 26.07 -18.98
N ARG A 1073 17.43 25.85 -18.35
CA ARG A 1073 16.45 24.82 -18.79
C ARG A 1073 16.09 24.96 -20.27
N SER A 1074 15.75 26.18 -20.71
CA SER A 1074 15.42 26.48 -22.11
C SER A 1074 16.58 26.22 -23.08
N THR A 1075 17.81 26.60 -22.73
CA THR A 1075 18.97 26.31 -23.60
C THR A 1075 19.25 24.81 -23.69
N VAL A 1076 19.07 24.08 -22.59
CA VAL A 1076 19.27 22.62 -22.57
C VAL A 1076 18.19 21.94 -23.42
N LEU A 1077 16.93 22.31 -23.25
CA LEU A 1077 15.81 21.81 -24.06
C LEU A 1077 16.06 21.99 -25.56
N GLN A 1078 16.41 23.20 -26.01
CA GLN A 1078 16.71 23.48 -27.42
C GLN A 1078 17.87 22.61 -27.95
N LYS A 1079 18.87 22.34 -27.12
CA LYS A 1079 20.03 21.50 -27.51
C LYS A 1079 19.70 20.02 -27.51
N VAL A 1080 18.81 19.56 -26.63
CA VAL A 1080 18.30 18.18 -26.64
C VAL A 1080 17.45 17.93 -27.88
N GLU A 1081 16.56 18.86 -28.23
CA GLU A 1081 15.71 18.77 -29.43
C GLU A 1081 16.53 18.57 -30.71
N ASN A 1082 17.68 19.26 -30.80
CA ASN A 1082 18.57 19.24 -31.96
C ASN A 1082 19.77 18.30 -31.79
N VAL A 1083 19.71 17.36 -30.83
CA VAL A 1083 20.84 16.50 -30.53
C VAL A 1083 21.12 15.53 -31.69
N TYR A 1084 22.40 15.39 -32.04
CA TYR A 1084 22.89 14.34 -32.91
C TYR A 1084 24.15 13.75 -32.30
N LEU A 1085 24.11 12.47 -31.95
CA LEU A 1085 25.26 11.72 -31.47
C LEU A 1085 25.54 10.52 -32.38
N PRO A 1086 26.77 10.36 -32.89
CA PRO A 1086 27.16 9.19 -33.65
C PRO A 1086 27.27 7.94 -32.77
N ALA A 1087 27.16 6.75 -33.37
CA ALA A 1087 27.15 5.45 -32.70
C ALA A 1087 28.36 5.17 -31.78
N ASN A 1088 29.50 5.82 -32.00
CA ASN A 1088 30.71 5.69 -31.18
C ASN A 1088 30.67 6.53 -29.88
N GLU A 1089 29.74 7.48 -29.77
CA GLU A 1089 29.51 8.30 -28.58
C GLU A 1089 28.34 7.77 -27.73
N THR A 1090 27.47 6.96 -28.34
CA THR A 1090 26.32 6.30 -27.71
C THR A 1090 26.63 4.85 -27.34
N SER A 1091 25.59 4.09 -27.02
CA SER A 1091 25.60 2.66 -26.74
C SER A 1091 25.78 1.77 -27.99
N GLY A 1092 25.95 2.35 -29.18
CA GLY A 1092 26.20 1.63 -30.44
C GLY A 1092 25.26 1.98 -31.59
N GLU A 1093 24.32 2.91 -31.42
CA GLU A 1093 23.44 3.39 -32.50
C GLU A 1093 23.40 4.92 -32.49
N ASN A 1094 23.24 5.54 -33.66
CA ASN A 1094 23.09 6.99 -33.69
C ASN A 1094 21.89 7.43 -32.81
N LEU A 1095 22.02 8.59 -32.18
CA LEU A 1095 20.94 9.20 -31.41
C LEU A 1095 20.58 10.54 -32.03
N LYS A 1096 19.33 10.63 -32.46
CA LYS A 1096 18.64 11.83 -32.92
C LYS A 1096 17.17 11.69 -32.56
N PHE A 1097 16.52 12.76 -32.14
CA PHE A 1097 15.08 12.77 -31.89
C PHE A 1097 14.33 13.32 -33.11
N SER A 1098 13.15 12.77 -33.36
CA SER A 1098 12.18 13.31 -34.32
C SER A 1098 11.51 14.54 -33.72
N PRO A 1099 10.74 15.32 -34.51
CA PRO A 1099 9.92 16.41 -33.98
C PRO A 1099 8.90 15.98 -32.92
N ASP A 1100 8.51 14.70 -32.91
CA ASP A 1100 7.62 14.12 -31.88
C ASP A 1100 8.37 13.67 -30.62
N GLY A 1101 9.68 13.95 -30.51
CA GLY A 1101 10.53 13.54 -29.40
C GLY A 1101 10.98 12.07 -29.43
N GLU A 1102 10.66 11.31 -30.47
CA GLU A 1102 10.98 9.88 -30.56
C GLU A 1102 12.37 9.65 -31.16
N ARG A 1103 13.14 8.68 -30.64
CA ARG A 1103 14.42 8.30 -31.27
C ARG A 1103 14.22 7.88 -32.72
N GLU A 1104 15.00 8.50 -33.59
CA GLU A 1104 15.21 8.08 -34.98
C GLU A 1104 16.34 7.04 -35.01
N GLY A 1105 16.04 5.81 -35.43
CA GLY A 1105 17.02 4.74 -35.43
C GLY A 1105 16.50 3.42 -35.97
N LYS A 1106 17.40 2.45 -36.15
CA LYS A 1106 17.04 1.10 -36.59
C LYS A 1106 16.54 0.28 -35.40
N THR A 1107 15.53 -0.55 -35.65
CA THR A 1107 15.11 -1.60 -34.71
C THR A 1107 15.62 -2.95 -35.16
N ILE A 1108 16.02 -3.79 -34.20
CA ILE A 1108 16.74 -5.03 -34.46
C ILE A 1108 15.82 -6.20 -34.16
N LEU A 1109 15.79 -7.19 -35.05
CA LEU A 1109 15.18 -8.49 -34.77
C LEU A 1109 16.27 -9.43 -34.30
N VAL A 1110 16.05 -10.07 -33.17
CA VAL A 1110 16.96 -11.09 -32.64
C VAL A 1110 16.23 -12.41 -32.51
N LYS A 1111 16.98 -13.49 -32.69
CA LYS A 1111 16.49 -14.86 -32.57
C LYS A 1111 17.27 -15.59 -31.50
N VAL A 1112 16.59 -16.37 -30.68
CA VAL A 1112 17.22 -17.27 -29.71
C VAL A 1112 17.87 -18.44 -30.43
N ILE A 1113 19.14 -18.69 -30.11
CA ILE A 1113 20.00 -19.69 -30.75
C ILE A 1113 20.75 -20.50 -29.71
N GLU A 1114 21.22 -21.69 -30.09
CA GLU A 1114 22.15 -22.46 -29.26
C GLU A 1114 23.53 -21.81 -29.23
N SER A 1115 24.06 -21.66 -28.02
CA SER A 1115 25.39 -21.18 -27.73
C SER A 1115 25.95 -21.96 -26.54
N PRO A 1116 26.58 -23.13 -26.77
CA PRO A 1116 27.09 -24.03 -25.72
C PRO A 1116 28.18 -23.41 -24.83
N SER A 1117 28.62 -22.19 -25.16
CA SER A 1117 29.68 -21.46 -24.49
C SER A 1117 29.25 -20.05 -24.07
N ASN A 1118 27.94 -19.76 -24.01
CA ASN A 1118 27.47 -18.48 -23.48
C ASN A 1118 27.68 -18.43 -21.96
N PRO A 1119 28.61 -17.60 -21.46
CA PRO A 1119 28.94 -17.56 -20.03
C PRO A 1119 27.92 -16.74 -19.22
N ASP A 1120 26.94 -16.08 -19.87
CA ASP A 1120 26.13 -15.03 -19.25
C ASP A 1120 24.72 -15.49 -18.81
N CYS A 1121 24.16 -16.55 -19.39
CA CYS A 1121 22.80 -17.04 -19.10
C CYS A 1121 22.75 -18.58 -18.99
N SER A 1122 22.63 -19.25 -20.15
CA SER A 1122 22.45 -20.71 -20.34
C SER A 1122 23.15 -21.14 -21.64
N ASN A 1123 22.95 -22.38 -22.11
CA ASN A 1123 23.43 -22.84 -23.42
C ASN A 1123 22.73 -22.19 -24.64
N LEU A 1124 22.02 -21.08 -24.43
CA LEU A 1124 21.33 -20.29 -25.46
C LEU A 1124 21.83 -18.85 -25.44
N ASP A 1125 21.78 -18.17 -26.59
CA ASP A 1125 22.03 -16.72 -26.70
C ASP A 1125 21.11 -16.11 -27.77
N PHE A 1126 21.18 -14.80 -27.94
CA PHE A 1126 20.48 -14.09 -28.99
C PHE A 1126 21.42 -13.80 -30.15
N ARG A 1127 20.93 -13.93 -31.38
CA ARG A 1127 21.63 -13.55 -32.60
C ARG A 1127 20.71 -12.70 -33.47
N GLU A 1128 21.27 -11.70 -34.12
CA GLU A 1128 20.54 -10.87 -35.07
C GLU A 1128 19.96 -11.71 -36.22
N VAL A 1129 18.72 -11.42 -36.59
CA VAL A 1129 18.06 -11.96 -37.77
C VAL A 1129 18.43 -11.06 -38.94
N GLY A 1130 19.17 -11.58 -39.92
CA GLY A 1130 19.46 -10.87 -41.16
C GLY A 1130 18.17 -10.51 -41.91
N GLU A 1131 18.23 -9.42 -42.69
CA GLU A 1131 17.10 -8.95 -43.49
C GLU A 1131 16.64 -9.93 -44.57
#